data_AF-A0A5N5W2X3-F1
#
_entry.id   AF-A0A5N5W2X3-F1
#
_cell.length_a   1.000
_cell.length_b   1.000
_cell.length_c   1.000
_cell.angle_alpha   90.00
_cell.angle_beta   90.00
_cell.angle_gamma   90.00
#
_symmetry.space_group_name_H-M   'P 1'
#
loop_
_entity.id
_entity.type
_entity.pdbx_description
1 polymer ?
#
loop_
_entity_poly.entity_id
_entity_poly.type
_entity_poly.pdbx_seq_one_letter_code
_entity_poly.pdbx_strand_id
1 'polypeptide(L)'
;MFPRFQRLQWRRLSKACPGAVISRFPSPVFRRGRPRRWPENAGGARRTPGSAAGTAVSGQIAAPGPRGWRKRVVKRTASGAVDSVRVTPENTSPGRWPAPDAPAATAAPAPRFSLLGPVRAWSGTAEIDLGSPQQRALLAILLLRRDQPVPCEHAVRALWGDTAPRSADTTVRTYVYRLRRLLGDLAGGAPEIRKQGGGYLLTAGGATLDTELFRDLLARGREARDRSDRGAALGHLRDALALWRGTPFGEADTPYFTAERERWEQLRSAATEELAAVQIGLGRYAEAVAMLETALAGRPLWEKLWELRIRALAGLGRRADALAAYQDARRLLHTELGLEPGPGLRELHRGILALEPPAPAAPAVPPADHVGEPPRPPADFVGRTAELAALAERLTSPDGMVVMSLTGPAGTGKTALALRAAHDLRSHFPDGRLYARLGAPDGTPRPPEDVLAELLTALGVPAAGLPAPAAERAALWRRTTDGRRLLLVLDDVVPGARPDPLLPVSPGCAVLLVGRRPLDGVPATALDGLTLADALQLLGAVVGHERLRHEAEPSARLVSTCEYRPGPLRAAAARLLADPRRSVREVERELRTGAGTGPVELRLGRPPARGGHPPHGVCPRAVAAGAHAADARRDSDAGRMSVQWRST
;
A
#
# COMPACT_ATOMS: atom_id res chain seq x y z
N MET A 1 -17.18 -16.19 39.50
CA MET A 1 -18.37 -17.07 39.41
C MET A 1 -18.39 -17.66 38.00
N PHE A 2 -18.38 -18.99 37.87
CA PHE A 2 -18.45 -19.77 36.61
C PHE A 2 -19.91 -19.78 36.05
N PRO A 3 -20.29 -20.45 34.93
CA PRO A 3 -19.49 -21.29 34.01
C PRO A 3 -19.74 -21.21 32.47
N ARG A 4 -18.73 -21.71 31.72
CA ARG A 4 -18.76 -22.68 30.58
C ARG A 4 -19.89 -22.69 29.53
N PHE A 5 -19.49 -22.64 28.25
CA PHE A 5 -19.85 -23.53 27.10
C PHE A 5 -19.15 -22.96 25.83
N GLN A 6 -18.65 -23.68 24.81
CA GLN A 6 -18.63 -25.10 24.42
C GLN A 6 -17.21 -25.56 23.97
N ARG A 7 -16.89 -26.83 24.20
CA ARG A 7 -16.02 -27.66 23.33
C ARG A 7 -16.85 -28.89 22.92
N LEU A 8 -16.39 -29.61 21.89
CA LEU A 8 -16.94 -30.86 21.30
C LEU A 8 -18.03 -30.65 20.23
N GLN A 9 -17.65 -30.90 18.97
CA GLN A 9 -18.31 -31.89 18.09
C GLN A 9 -17.54 -32.04 16.76
N TRP A 10 -16.68 -33.07 16.66
CA TRP A 10 -16.23 -33.62 15.37
C TRP A 10 -15.85 -35.10 15.54
N ARG A 11 -16.87 -35.98 15.54
CA ARG A 11 -16.73 -37.40 15.20
C ARG A 11 -18.11 -38.03 14.97
N ARG A 12 -18.19 -38.85 13.91
CA ARG A 12 -19.35 -39.64 13.43
C ARG A 12 -20.45 -38.83 12.73
N LEU A 13 -20.51 -38.98 11.41
CA LEU A 13 -21.64 -39.63 10.73
C LEU A 13 -21.17 -40.13 9.35
N SER A 14 -21.18 -41.45 9.15
CA SER A 14 -20.95 -42.05 7.84
C SER A 14 -21.56 -43.46 7.79
N LYS A 15 -22.48 -43.67 6.82
CA LYS A 15 -23.03 -44.97 6.35
C LYS A 15 -24.02 -45.67 7.32
N ALA A 16 -25.05 -46.41 6.87
CA ALA A 16 -25.63 -46.69 5.54
C ALA A 16 -27.15 -46.99 5.71
N CYS A 17 -27.99 -47.22 4.69
CA CYS A 17 -28.19 -48.47 3.91
C CYS A 17 -29.52 -48.35 3.08
N PRO A 18 -29.95 -49.32 2.23
CA PRO A 18 -29.43 -50.68 2.01
C PRO A 18 -29.26 -51.15 0.53
N GLY A 19 -28.59 -52.31 0.38
CA GLY A 19 -28.60 -53.16 -0.83
C GLY A 19 -27.19 -53.49 -1.36
N ALA A 20 -26.74 -54.75 -1.49
CA ALA A 20 -27.32 -56.03 -1.08
C ALA A 20 -26.21 -57.11 -0.87
N VAL A 21 -26.40 -57.94 0.16
CA VAL A 21 -25.91 -59.33 0.48
C VAL A 21 -24.61 -59.93 -0.12
N ILE A 22 -23.95 -60.75 0.74
CA ILE A 22 -22.90 -61.80 0.52
C ILE A 22 -21.42 -61.35 0.67
N SER A 23 -20.50 -62.08 1.35
CA SER A 23 -20.57 -62.90 2.58
C SER A 23 -19.17 -63.20 3.18
N ARG A 24 -19.12 -63.64 4.46
CA ARG A 24 -18.12 -64.48 5.16
C ARG A 24 -16.61 -64.07 5.29
N PHE A 25 -16.18 -64.07 6.56
CA PHE A 25 -14.82 -64.20 7.15
C PHE A 25 -14.04 -65.48 6.65
N PRO A 26 -12.73 -65.71 6.96
CA PRO A 26 -11.95 -65.24 8.12
C PRO A 26 -10.45 -64.84 7.93
N SER A 27 -9.80 -64.44 9.04
CA SER A 27 -8.34 -64.25 9.22
C SER A 27 -7.56 -65.59 9.34
N PRO A 28 -6.24 -65.61 9.08
CA PRO A 28 -5.20 -65.82 10.13
C PRO A 28 -3.98 -64.87 9.96
N VAL A 29 -3.07 -64.57 10.90
CA VAL A 29 -2.38 -65.25 12.04
C VAL A 29 -1.07 -66.00 11.68
N PHE A 30 0.08 -65.41 12.03
CA PHE A 30 1.44 -66.01 12.27
C PHE A 30 2.14 -66.68 11.02
N ARG A 31 3.46 -66.97 10.92
CA ARG A 31 4.64 -66.95 11.83
C ARG A 31 6.00 -66.91 11.04
N ARG A 32 7.06 -66.37 11.67
CA ARG A 32 8.54 -66.66 11.58
C ARG A 32 9.21 -67.20 10.28
N GLY A 33 10.36 -66.59 9.90
CA GLY A 33 11.46 -67.23 9.16
C GLY A 33 12.70 -66.33 8.91
N ARG A 34 13.93 -66.82 9.22
CA ARG A 34 15.27 -66.25 8.90
C ARG A 34 16.10 -67.36 8.17
N PRO A 35 17.39 -67.20 7.81
CA PRO A 35 18.03 -66.27 6.85
C PRO A 35 19.03 -67.01 5.88
N ARG A 36 19.77 -66.30 4.99
CA ARG A 36 21.14 -66.61 4.44
C ARG A 36 21.50 -65.56 3.36
N ARG A 37 22.66 -64.86 3.34
CA ARG A 37 24.10 -65.20 3.08
C ARG A 37 24.53 -65.02 1.59
N TRP A 38 25.38 -64.00 1.34
CA TRP A 38 26.69 -63.96 0.63
C TRP A 38 27.04 -65.06 -0.40
N PRO A 39 27.76 -64.75 -1.51
CA PRO A 39 29.22 -64.49 -1.45
C PRO A 39 29.78 -63.39 -2.41
N GLU A 40 31.08 -63.49 -2.73
CA GLU A 40 32.08 -62.42 -2.95
C GLU A 40 33.12 -62.83 -4.05
N ASN A 41 34.09 -61.96 -4.37
CA ASN A 41 35.36 -62.21 -5.12
C ASN A 41 35.32 -62.25 -6.67
N ALA A 42 36.39 -61.88 -7.44
CA ALA A 42 37.61 -61.11 -7.16
C ALA A 42 38.40 -60.75 -8.47
N GLY A 43 39.39 -59.84 -8.38
CA GLY A 43 40.52 -59.65 -9.32
C GLY A 43 40.32 -58.64 -10.48
N GLY A 44 41.33 -57.91 -10.98
CA GLY A 44 42.71 -57.69 -10.52
C GLY A 44 43.65 -57.11 -11.61
N ALA A 45 44.64 -56.27 -11.22
CA ALA A 45 45.80 -55.77 -12.02
C ALA A 45 45.52 -54.78 -13.20
N ARG A 46 46.44 -53.93 -13.70
CA ARG A 46 47.72 -53.31 -13.21
C ARG A 46 48.12 -52.10 -14.12
N ARG A 47 48.80 -51.08 -13.54
CA ARG A 47 49.88 -50.19 -14.11
C ARG A 47 49.66 -49.27 -15.35
N THR A 48 49.63 -47.94 -15.11
CA THR A 48 50.59 -46.83 -15.51
C THR A 48 51.32 -46.83 -16.89
N PRO A 49 51.91 -45.68 -17.37
CA PRO A 49 51.54 -44.24 -17.27
C PRO A 49 51.87 -43.35 -18.53
N GLY A 50 51.50 -42.05 -18.51
CA GLY A 50 52.45 -40.94 -18.83
C GLY A 50 52.48 -40.26 -20.23
N SER A 51 53.12 -39.07 -20.24
CA SER A 51 53.42 -38.13 -21.35
C SER A 51 52.23 -37.37 -21.97
N ALA A 52 52.03 -36.05 -21.83
CA ALA A 52 52.90 -34.84 -21.84
C ALA A 52 53.21 -34.29 -23.25
N ALA A 53 52.71 -33.09 -23.54
CA ALA A 53 53.37 -31.99 -24.27
C ALA A 53 52.44 -30.78 -24.34
N GLY A 54 52.87 -29.64 -23.77
CA GLY A 54 52.21 -28.35 -23.94
C GLY A 54 53.25 -27.24 -23.90
N THR A 55 53.31 -26.43 -24.95
CA THR A 55 54.23 -25.29 -25.05
C THR A 55 53.41 -24.00 -25.09
N ALA A 56 53.83 -23.01 -24.30
CA ALA A 56 53.10 -21.76 -24.08
C ALA A 56 53.62 -20.60 -24.96
N VAL A 57 53.32 -19.36 -24.56
CA VAL A 57 53.68 -18.04 -25.16
C VAL A 57 52.67 -17.60 -26.25
N SER A 58 52.00 -16.43 -26.18
CA SER A 58 51.87 -15.37 -25.14
C SER A 58 50.75 -14.38 -25.54
N GLY A 59 50.20 -13.55 -24.62
CA GLY A 59 49.45 -12.34 -25.01
C GLY A 59 48.29 -11.86 -24.12
N GLN A 60 48.61 -11.04 -23.12
CA GLN A 60 47.80 -10.05 -22.36
C GLN A 60 46.25 -9.92 -22.50
N ILE A 61 45.59 -10.13 -21.35
CA ILE A 61 44.58 -9.25 -20.69
C ILE A 61 43.52 -8.51 -21.55
N ALA A 62 42.26 -8.99 -21.46
CA ALA A 62 41.06 -8.14 -21.35
C ALA A 62 39.88 -8.94 -20.77
N ALA A 63 39.12 -8.37 -19.83
CA ALA A 63 37.96 -9.04 -19.21
C ALA A 63 36.64 -8.74 -19.97
N PRO A 64 35.75 -9.73 -20.15
CA PRO A 64 34.39 -9.49 -20.63
C PRO A 64 33.31 -9.71 -19.56
N GLY A 65 32.42 -8.74 -19.39
CA GLY A 65 31.19 -8.90 -18.59
C GLY A 65 30.11 -9.76 -19.28
N PRO A 66 29.09 -10.23 -18.54
CA PRO A 66 28.12 -11.20 -19.07
C PRO A 66 27.06 -10.58 -19.97
N ARG A 67 27.16 -10.86 -21.27
CA ARG A 67 25.98 -11.05 -22.15
C ARG A 67 25.34 -12.41 -21.78
N GLY A 68 24.06 -12.70 -22.00
CA GLY A 68 22.97 -11.96 -22.61
C GLY A 68 21.74 -12.89 -22.68
N TRP A 69 20.53 -12.34 -22.69
CA TRP A 69 19.31 -13.13 -22.55
C TRP A 69 18.99 -13.93 -23.83
N ARG A 70 18.74 -15.25 -23.71
CA ARG A 70 18.18 -16.05 -24.80
C ARG A 70 16.69 -16.34 -24.57
N LYS A 71 15.86 -15.83 -25.49
CA LYS A 71 14.43 -16.15 -25.58
C LYS A 71 14.26 -17.66 -25.85
N ARG A 72 13.28 -18.31 -25.22
CA ARG A 72 12.80 -19.64 -25.61
C ARG A 72 11.32 -19.54 -25.97
N VAL A 73 10.99 -19.87 -27.22
CA VAL A 73 9.60 -19.89 -27.73
C VAL A 73 8.94 -21.19 -27.31
N VAL A 74 7.74 -21.12 -26.75
CA VAL A 74 6.92 -22.30 -26.41
C VAL A 74 5.79 -22.41 -27.43
N LYS A 75 5.72 -23.51 -28.19
CA LYS A 75 4.53 -23.89 -28.94
C LYS A 75 3.55 -24.58 -27.99
N ARG A 76 2.28 -24.18 -28.04
CA ARG A 76 1.18 -24.92 -27.38
C ARG A 76 0.81 -26.13 -28.24
N THR A 77 0.68 -27.29 -27.61
CA THR A 77 -0.13 -28.42 -28.12
C THR A 77 -1.12 -28.82 -27.03
N ALA A 78 -2.27 -29.35 -27.43
CA ALA A 78 -3.40 -29.58 -26.54
C ALA A 78 -3.59 -31.08 -26.24
N SER A 79 -3.35 -31.47 -24.99
CA SER A 79 -4.04 -32.56 -24.29
C SER A 79 -3.69 -32.48 -22.79
N GLY A 80 -4.61 -32.90 -21.93
CA GLY A 80 -4.44 -32.79 -20.49
C GLY A 80 -3.79 -34.04 -19.87
N ALA A 81 -2.67 -33.84 -19.17
CA ALA A 81 -2.18 -34.72 -18.12
C ALA A 81 -1.33 -33.88 -17.15
N VAL A 82 -1.53 -34.01 -15.84
CA VAL A 82 -0.78 -33.26 -14.82
C VAL A 82 0.26 -34.18 -14.20
N ASP A 83 1.46 -34.21 -14.78
CA ASP A 83 2.60 -34.90 -14.18
C ASP A 83 3.26 -34.05 -13.09
N SER A 84 3.37 -34.62 -11.89
CA SER A 84 3.94 -33.96 -10.73
C SER A 84 5.47 -34.06 -10.71
N VAL A 85 6.14 -32.97 -11.10
CA VAL A 85 7.61 -32.89 -11.05
C VAL A 85 8.07 -32.78 -9.59
N ARG A 86 8.77 -33.81 -9.10
CA ARG A 86 9.54 -33.72 -7.85
C ARG A 86 10.74 -32.81 -8.06
N VAL A 87 10.76 -31.68 -7.37
CA VAL A 87 11.95 -30.84 -7.23
C VAL A 87 12.74 -31.28 -6.00
N THR A 88 13.95 -31.79 -6.20
CA THR A 88 14.94 -31.97 -5.13
C THR A 88 15.63 -30.63 -4.84
N PRO A 89 15.76 -30.21 -3.57
CA PRO A 89 16.47 -28.97 -3.24
C PRO A 89 17.98 -29.18 -3.38
N GLU A 90 18.57 -28.53 -4.39
CA GLU A 90 20.01 -28.60 -4.65
C GLU A 90 20.76 -27.48 -3.90
N ASN A 91 21.63 -27.91 -2.98
CA ASN A 91 22.77 -27.20 -2.38
C ASN A 91 22.70 -25.66 -2.27
N THR A 92 22.05 -25.14 -1.21
CA THR A 92 22.17 -23.73 -0.81
C THR A 92 23.42 -23.51 0.04
N SER A 93 24.40 -22.74 -0.47
CA SER A 93 25.56 -22.29 0.31
C SER A 93 25.13 -21.55 1.59
N PRO A 94 25.86 -21.69 2.72
CA PRO A 94 25.40 -21.18 4.02
C PRO A 94 25.30 -19.65 4.02
N GLY A 95 24.11 -19.15 4.37
CA GLY A 95 23.82 -17.73 4.49
C GLY A 95 24.77 -17.03 5.48
N ARG A 96 25.32 -15.89 5.04
CA ARG A 96 26.31 -15.10 5.77
C ARG A 96 25.72 -14.56 7.07
N TRP A 97 26.23 -15.01 8.21
CA TRP A 97 26.03 -14.27 9.47
C TRP A 97 26.64 -12.86 9.32
N PRO A 98 26.02 -11.80 9.87
CA PRO A 98 26.71 -10.52 9.99
C PRO A 98 28.00 -10.75 10.80
N ALA A 99 29.14 -10.39 10.23
CA ALA A 99 30.40 -10.47 10.94
C ALA A 99 30.37 -9.42 12.06
N PRO A 100 30.78 -9.75 13.29
CA PRO A 100 30.96 -8.72 14.32
C PRO A 100 32.03 -7.73 13.84
N ASP A 101 31.81 -6.44 14.08
CA ASP A 101 32.86 -5.43 13.92
C ASP A 101 34.06 -5.85 14.76
N ALA A 102 35.23 -5.94 14.12
CA ALA A 102 36.39 -6.59 14.71
C ALA A 102 37.21 -5.63 15.59
N PRO A 103 37.44 -5.99 16.86
CA PRO A 103 38.70 -5.70 17.55
C PRO A 103 39.58 -6.95 17.66
N ALA A 104 40.80 -6.75 18.18
CA ALA A 104 41.94 -7.66 18.11
C ALA A 104 41.72 -9.10 18.63
N ALA A 105 42.52 -10.03 18.10
CA ALA A 105 42.47 -11.45 18.40
C ALA A 105 42.99 -11.81 19.81
N THR A 106 42.26 -12.66 20.55
CA THR A 106 42.75 -13.78 21.40
C THR A 106 41.63 -14.41 22.26
N ALA A 107 40.46 -14.69 21.68
CA ALA A 107 39.42 -15.50 22.32
C ALA A 107 38.95 -16.60 21.37
N ALA A 108 38.77 -17.81 21.88
CA ALA A 108 38.09 -18.85 21.12
C ALA A 108 36.66 -18.37 20.80
N PRO A 109 36.19 -18.49 19.55
CA PRO A 109 34.90 -17.94 19.14
C PRO A 109 33.77 -18.55 19.96
N ALA A 110 33.04 -17.71 20.67
CA ALA A 110 32.01 -18.12 21.61
C ALA A 110 30.97 -19.06 20.97
N PRO A 111 30.43 -20.03 21.73
CA PRO A 111 29.51 -21.02 21.18
C PRO A 111 28.23 -20.35 20.69
N ARG A 112 27.67 -20.87 19.59
CA ARG A 112 26.46 -20.32 18.95
C ARG A 112 25.34 -21.34 18.99
N PHE A 113 24.13 -20.89 19.30
CA PHE A 113 22.93 -21.72 19.32
C PHE A 113 21.89 -21.16 18.34
N SER A 114 21.23 -22.06 17.62
CA SER A 114 20.10 -21.71 16.76
C SER A 114 18.83 -22.42 17.24
N LEU A 115 17.79 -21.63 17.47
CA LEU A 115 16.47 -22.03 17.95
C LEU A 115 15.35 -21.53 17.02
N LEU A 116 15.62 -20.53 16.16
CA LEU A 116 14.71 -20.01 15.12
C LEU A 116 14.68 -20.93 13.88
N GLY A 117 14.65 -22.23 14.13
CA GLY A 117 14.73 -23.33 13.19
C GLY A 117 14.94 -24.65 13.95
N PRO A 118 15.47 -25.70 13.30
CA PRO A 118 15.93 -26.90 14.00
C PRO A 118 17.00 -26.54 15.04
N VAL A 119 16.86 -27.07 16.27
CA VAL A 119 17.79 -26.80 17.38
C VAL A 119 19.20 -27.31 17.04
N ARG A 120 20.16 -26.40 16.94
CA ARG A 120 21.56 -26.66 16.52
C ARG A 120 22.55 -25.85 17.36
N ALA A 121 23.77 -26.34 17.47
CA ALA A 121 24.86 -25.65 18.17
C ALA A 121 26.18 -25.73 17.39
N TRP A 122 27.02 -24.71 17.54
CA TRP A 122 28.36 -24.65 16.93
C TRP A 122 29.42 -24.22 17.95
N SER A 123 30.60 -24.84 17.85
CA SER A 123 31.84 -24.34 18.45
C SER A 123 32.73 -23.82 17.32
N GLY A 124 32.92 -22.50 17.26
CA GLY A 124 33.58 -21.83 16.13
C GLY A 124 32.87 -22.04 14.79
N THR A 125 33.35 -22.99 13.99
CA THR A 125 32.78 -23.38 12.68
C THR A 125 32.21 -24.80 12.67
N ALA A 126 32.52 -25.64 13.67
CA ALA A 126 32.06 -27.02 13.73
C ALA A 126 30.64 -27.10 14.33
N GLU A 127 29.72 -27.78 13.64
CA GLU A 127 28.39 -28.12 14.18
C GLU A 127 28.49 -29.31 15.14
N ILE A 128 27.69 -29.29 16.20
CA ILE A 128 27.76 -30.24 17.30
C ILE A 128 26.51 -31.10 17.32
N ASP A 129 26.69 -32.43 17.43
CA ASP A 129 25.57 -33.34 17.62
C ASP A 129 24.98 -33.18 19.04
N LEU A 130 23.87 -32.45 19.10
CA LEU A 130 23.08 -32.25 20.31
C LEU A 130 22.25 -33.49 20.70
N GLY A 131 22.35 -34.60 19.95
CA GLY A 131 21.71 -35.87 20.25
C GLY A 131 20.23 -35.91 19.85
N SER A 132 19.45 -36.70 20.60
CA SER A 132 18.05 -37.03 20.27
C SER A 132 17.13 -35.80 20.27
N PRO A 133 15.98 -35.85 19.55
CA PRO A 133 15.01 -34.74 19.54
C PRO A 133 14.57 -34.27 20.94
N GLN A 134 14.37 -35.20 21.90
CA GLN A 134 14.01 -34.83 23.28
C GLN A 134 15.17 -34.18 24.06
N GLN A 135 16.43 -34.57 23.78
CA GLN A 135 17.61 -33.92 24.37
C GLN A 135 17.78 -32.49 23.81
N ARG A 136 17.57 -32.31 22.49
CA ARG A 136 17.54 -31.01 21.82
C ARG A 136 16.42 -30.10 22.36
N ALA A 137 15.22 -30.66 22.54
CA ALA A 137 14.08 -29.96 23.13
C ALA A 137 14.38 -29.48 24.57
N LEU A 138 15.02 -30.31 25.40
CA LEU A 138 15.40 -29.90 26.76
C LEU A 138 16.39 -28.73 26.74
N LEU A 139 17.39 -28.78 25.85
CA LEU A 139 18.33 -27.67 25.67
C LEU A 139 17.60 -26.38 25.23
N ALA A 140 16.64 -26.47 24.31
CA ALA A 140 15.84 -25.32 23.88
C ALA A 140 15.01 -24.71 25.04
N ILE A 141 14.39 -25.53 25.90
CA ILE A 141 13.66 -25.05 27.11
C ILE A 141 14.61 -24.28 28.04
N LEU A 142 15.82 -24.81 28.26
CA LEU A 142 16.82 -24.20 29.14
C LEU A 142 17.40 -22.90 28.55
N LEU A 143 17.63 -22.85 27.23
CA LEU A 143 18.12 -21.64 26.54
C LEU A 143 17.05 -20.55 26.44
N LEU A 144 15.78 -20.89 26.19
CA LEU A 144 14.66 -19.93 26.20
C LEU A 144 14.46 -19.27 27.57
N ARG A 145 14.87 -19.96 28.64
CA ARG A 145 14.89 -19.47 30.03
C ARG A 145 16.32 -19.34 30.55
N ARG A 146 17.27 -18.89 29.72
CA ARG A 146 18.64 -18.64 30.17
C ARG A 146 18.66 -17.77 31.43
N ASP A 147 19.61 -18.05 32.31
CA ASP A 147 19.81 -17.34 33.57
C ASP A 147 18.58 -17.35 34.52
N GLN A 148 17.59 -18.21 34.25
CA GLN A 148 16.43 -18.46 35.11
C GLN A 148 16.31 -19.96 35.44
N PRO A 149 15.99 -20.35 36.69
CA PRO A 149 15.84 -21.75 37.05
C PRO A 149 14.57 -22.35 36.43
N VAL A 150 14.71 -23.51 35.79
CA VAL A 150 13.61 -24.31 35.23
C VAL A 150 13.31 -25.50 36.14
N PRO A 151 12.19 -25.54 36.86
CA PRO A 151 11.81 -26.68 37.70
C PRO A 151 11.73 -28.00 36.91
N CYS A 152 12.11 -29.12 37.52
CA CYS A 152 12.03 -30.45 36.87
C CYS A 152 10.63 -30.74 36.33
N GLU A 153 9.58 -30.48 37.11
CA GLU A 153 8.18 -30.66 36.67
C GLU A 153 7.83 -29.82 35.43
N HIS A 154 8.38 -28.61 35.31
CA HIS A 154 8.16 -27.75 34.14
C HIS A 154 8.88 -28.32 32.92
N ALA A 155 10.12 -28.79 33.06
CA ALA A 155 10.85 -29.45 31.99
C ALA A 155 10.15 -30.75 31.54
N VAL A 156 9.64 -31.56 32.48
CA VAL A 156 8.84 -32.77 32.19
C VAL A 156 7.57 -32.41 31.42
N ARG A 157 6.78 -31.43 31.91
CA ARG A 157 5.54 -31.01 31.25
C ARG A 157 5.80 -30.40 29.86
N ALA A 158 6.91 -29.66 29.69
CA ALA A 158 7.29 -29.10 28.41
C ALA A 158 7.76 -30.16 27.39
N LEU A 159 8.42 -31.24 27.84
CA LEU A 159 8.92 -32.32 26.99
C LEU A 159 7.88 -33.37 26.58
N TRP A 160 6.88 -33.66 27.44
CA TRP A 160 5.92 -34.75 27.20
C TRP A 160 4.44 -34.36 27.37
N GLY A 161 4.13 -33.15 27.89
CA GLY A 161 2.77 -32.74 28.20
C GLY A 161 2.10 -33.73 29.16
N ASP A 162 0.86 -34.11 28.85
CA ASP A 162 0.07 -35.08 29.63
C ASP A 162 0.49 -36.55 29.39
N THR A 163 1.45 -36.81 28.48
CA THR A 163 1.91 -38.17 28.13
C THR A 163 3.25 -38.53 28.80
N ALA A 164 3.62 -37.83 29.87
CA ALA A 164 4.87 -38.04 30.59
C ALA A 164 5.01 -39.49 31.13
N PRO A 165 6.13 -40.20 30.83
CA PRO A 165 6.37 -41.52 31.37
C PRO A 165 6.67 -41.46 32.87
N ARG A 166 6.40 -42.54 33.61
CA ARG A 166 6.73 -42.65 35.06
C ARG A 166 8.23 -42.45 35.38
N SER A 167 9.10 -42.58 34.38
CA SER A 167 10.55 -42.36 34.46
C SER A 167 11.02 -40.98 33.98
N ALA A 168 10.11 -40.02 33.74
CA ALA A 168 10.44 -38.72 33.14
C ALA A 168 11.56 -37.97 33.87
N ASP A 169 11.52 -37.83 35.19
CA ASP A 169 12.59 -37.20 35.98
C ASP A 169 13.97 -37.85 35.80
N THR A 170 14.02 -39.18 35.76
CA THR A 170 15.27 -39.94 35.50
C THR A 170 15.77 -39.69 34.08
N THR A 171 14.87 -39.60 33.12
CA THR A 171 15.18 -39.27 31.72
C THR A 171 15.71 -37.85 31.58
N VAL A 172 15.09 -36.86 32.25
CA VAL A 172 15.59 -35.46 32.28
C VAL A 172 16.99 -35.40 32.91
N ARG A 173 17.23 -36.08 34.04
CA ARG A 173 18.57 -36.16 34.66
C ARG A 173 19.60 -36.73 33.69
N THR A 174 19.23 -37.75 32.92
CA THR A 174 20.09 -38.37 31.89
C THR A 174 20.41 -37.40 30.75
N TYR A 175 19.42 -36.64 30.27
CA TYR A 175 19.64 -35.61 29.25
C TYR A 175 20.49 -34.44 29.77
N VAL A 176 20.25 -33.96 31.00
CA VAL A 176 21.11 -32.93 31.62
C VAL A 176 22.55 -33.41 31.76
N TYR A 177 22.78 -34.66 32.16
CA TYR A 177 24.14 -35.22 32.22
C TYR A 177 24.84 -35.21 30.86
N ARG A 178 24.14 -35.62 29.78
CA ARG A 178 24.67 -35.60 28.41
C ARG A 178 24.92 -34.18 27.91
N LEU A 179 23.97 -33.27 28.13
CA LEU A 179 24.12 -31.86 27.77
C LEU A 179 25.28 -31.21 28.53
N ARG A 180 25.45 -31.45 29.83
CA ARG A 180 26.61 -30.95 30.60
C ARG A 180 27.94 -31.35 29.99
N ARG A 181 28.07 -32.60 29.53
CA ARG A 181 29.29 -33.06 28.85
C ARG A 181 29.49 -32.32 27.52
N LEU A 182 28.48 -32.34 26.65
CA LEU A 182 28.51 -31.67 25.34
C LEU A 182 28.78 -30.16 25.44
N LEU A 183 28.25 -29.49 26.45
CA LEU A 183 28.45 -28.06 26.68
C LEU A 183 29.79 -27.77 27.37
N GLY A 184 30.26 -28.64 28.27
CA GLY A 184 31.57 -28.51 28.91
C GLY A 184 32.75 -28.68 27.94
N ASP A 185 32.55 -29.42 26.85
CA ASP A 185 33.53 -29.59 25.76
C ASP A 185 33.59 -28.36 24.82
N LEU A 186 32.84 -27.28 25.07
CA LEU A 186 32.82 -26.05 24.28
C LEU A 186 33.96 -25.09 24.69
N ALA A 187 34.67 -24.54 23.70
CA ALA A 187 35.64 -23.48 23.92
C ALA A 187 34.96 -22.09 24.03
N GLY A 188 35.57 -21.16 24.76
CA GLY A 188 35.19 -19.73 24.72
C GLY A 188 34.07 -19.31 25.68
N GLY A 189 34.13 -19.72 26.95
CA GLY A 189 33.14 -19.31 27.98
C GLY A 189 31.86 -20.14 27.92
N ALA A 190 32.02 -21.45 28.07
CA ALA A 190 30.97 -22.46 27.88
C ALA A 190 29.70 -22.21 28.73
N PRO A 191 28.50 -22.40 28.17
CA PRO A 191 27.26 -22.38 28.93
C PRO A 191 27.20 -23.54 29.93
N GLU A 192 26.89 -23.24 31.19
CA GLU A 192 26.91 -24.20 32.29
C GLU A 192 25.50 -24.52 32.78
N ILE A 193 25.17 -25.81 32.95
CA ILE A 193 23.89 -26.24 33.54
C ILE A 193 24.08 -26.57 35.01
N ARG A 194 23.61 -25.72 35.92
CA ARG A 194 23.63 -25.91 37.38
C ARG A 194 22.30 -26.48 37.89
N LYS A 195 22.33 -27.16 39.05
CA LYS A 195 21.11 -27.60 39.74
C LYS A 195 20.76 -26.55 40.78
N GLN A 196 19.56 -25.96 40.73
CA GLN A 196 19.14 -24.88 41.62
C GLN A 196 17.63 -24.97 41.88
N GLY A 197 17.19 -24.76 43.13
CA GLY A 197 15.76 -24.65 43.45
C GLY A 197 14.89 -25.85 43.04
N GLY A 198 15.42 -27.08 43.09
CA GLY A 198 14.70 -28.28 42.61
C GLY A 198 14.63 -28.44 41.09
N GLY A 199 15.26 -27.54 40.33
CA GLY A 199 15.32 -27.56 38.87
C GLY A 199 16.75 -27.40 38.33
N TYR A 200 16.82 -26.93 37.08
CA TYR A 200 18.06 -26.68 36.35
C TYR A 200 18.13 -25.24 35.87
N LEU A 201 19.25 -24.58 36.13
CA LEU A 201 19.62 -23.27 35.59
C LEU A 201 20.62 -23.51 34.45
N LEU A 202 20.41 -22.90 33.28
CA LEU A 202 21.45 -22.79 32.26
C LEU A 202 21.95 -21.36 32.22
N THR A 203 23.22 -21.15 32.56
CA THR A 203 23.90 -19.87 32.43
C THR A 203 24.55 -19.81 31.05
N ALA A 204 24.17 -18.84 30.21
CA ALA A 204 24.60 -18.82 28.81
C ALA A 204 26.08 -18.45 28.63
N GLY A 205 26.66 -17.71 29.58
CA GLY A 205 28.07 -17.27 29.48
C GLY A 205 28.26 -16.32 28.30
N GLY A 206 29.30 -16.57 27.50
CA GLY A 206 29.56 -15.82 26.26
C GLY A 206 28.72 -16.27 25.06
N ALA A 207 27.85 -17.27 25.22
CA ALA A 207 27.14 -17.89 24.11
C ALA A 207 26.21 -16.92 23.36
N THR A 208 26.21 -17.01 22.03
CA THR A 208 25.30 -16.23 21.17
C THR A 208 24.09 -17.07 20.78
N LEU A 209 22.88 -16.56 21.03
CA LEU A 209 21.62 -17.19 20.65
C LEU A 209 20.96 -16.40 19.52
N ASP A 210 20.48 -17.08 18.48
CA ASP A 210 19.75 -16.42 17.38
C ASP A 210 18.45 -15.72 17.85
N THR A 211 17.78 -16.26 18.86
CA THR A 211 16.61 -15.66 19.53
C THR A 211 16.89 -14.32 20.19
N GLU A 212 18.12 -14.09 20.66
CA GLU A 212 18.54 -12.83 21.29
C GLU A 212 19.05 -11.84 20.26
N LEU A 213 19.94 -12.30 19.36
CA LEU A 213 20.38 -11.50 18.21
C LEU A 213 19.18 -10.98 17.41
N PHE A 214 18.13 -11.79 17.25
CA PHE A 214 16.87 -11.36 16.63
C PHE A 214 16.22 -10.21 17.41
N ARG A 215 16.03 -10.33 18.73
CA ARG A 215 15.42 -9.28 19.57
C ARG A 215 16.25 -8.00 19.57
N ASP A 216 17.57 -8.10 19.68
CA ASP A 216 18.50 -6.97 19.67
C ASP A 216 18.48 -6.25 18.32
N LEU A 217 18.45 -6.99 17.20
CA LEU A 217 18.32 -6.40 15.87
C LEU A 217 16.95 -5.74 15.65
N LEU A 218 15.85 -6.30 16.21
CA LEU A 218 14.56 -5.60 16.20
C LEU A 218 14.58 -4.32 17.04
N ALA A 219 15.24 -4.33 18.20
CA ALA A 219 15.40 -3.13 19.04
C ALA A 219 16.20 -2.05 18.32
N ARG A 220 17.38 -2.38 17.80
CA ARG A 220 18.22 -1.46 17.00
C ARG A 220 17.51 -0.95 15.75
N GLY A 221 16.72 -1.79 15.08
CA GLY A 221 15.90 -1.41 13.93
C GLY A 221 14.83 -0.38 14.28
N ARG A 222 14.21 -0.49 15.46
CA ARG A 222 13.25 0.50 15.99
C ARG A 222 13.94 1.79 16.39
N GLU A 223 15.03 1.74 17.15
CA GLU A 223 15.82 2.93 17.48
C GLU A 223 16.29 3.70 16.25
N ALA A 224 16.74 2.99 15.20
CA ALA A 224 17.13 3.60 13.94
C ALA A 224 15.94 4.28 13.25
N ARG A 225 14.76 3.64 13.21
CA ARG A 225 13.53 4.23 12.68
C ARG A 225 13.10 5.47 13.47
N ASP A 226 13.19 5.42 14.80
CA ASP A 226 12.76 6.51 15.68
C ASP A 226 13.73 7.71 15.56
N ARG A 227 15.01 7.47 15.24
CA ARG A 227 15.99 8.48 14.77
C ARG A 227 15.82 8.90 13.30
N SER A 228 14.77 8.42 12.62
CA SER A 228 14.51 8.61 11.17
C SER A 228 15.57 8.03 10.21
N ASP A 229 16.54 7.25 10.70
CA ASP A 229 17.49 6.50 9.87
C ASP A 229 16.83 5.20 9.34
N ARG A 230 16.09 5.38 8.25
CA ARG A 230 15.45 4.27 7.52
C ARG A 230 16.48 3.31 6.90
N GLY A 231 17.73 3.74 6.68
CA GLY A 231 18.79 2.92 6.10
C GLY A 231 19.31 1.88 7.07
N ALA A 232 19.70 2.31 8.28
CA ALA A 232 20.08 1.40 9.36
C ALA A 232 18.91 0.52 9.81
N ALA A 233 17.69 1.08 9.89
CA ALA A 233 16.49 0.30 10.21
C ALA A 233 16.25 -0.84 9.21
N LEU A 234 16.42 -0.57 7.90
CA LEU A 234 16.31 -1.58 6.84
C LEU A 234 17.36 -2.70 7.02
N GLY A 235 18.60 -2.34 7.34
CA GLY A 235 19.69 -3.30 7.57
C GLY A 235 19.36 -4.24 8.73
N HIS A 236 19.13 -3.68 9.92
CA HIS A 236 18.86 -4.47 11.12
C HIS A 236 17.63 -5.38 10.99
N LEU A 237 16.55 -4.91 10.37
CA LEU A 237 15.33 -5.72 10.15
C LEU A 237 15.55 -6.86 9.15
N ARG A 238 16.38 -6.67 8.11
CA ARG A 238 16.77 -7.74 7.18
C ARG A 238 17.64 -8.78 7.86
N ASP A 239 18.65 -8.34 8.61
CA ASP A 239 19.55 -9.24 9.33
C ASP A 239 18.80 -10.06 10.38
N ALA A 240 17.83 -9.46 11.09
CA ALA A 240 16.96 -10.16 12.02
C ALA A 240 16.18 -11.29 11.32
N LEU A 241 15.48 -10.99 10.22
CA LEU A 241 14.69 -11.99 9.51
C LEU A 241 15.56 -13.07 8.84
N ALA A 242 16.81 -12.78 8.49
CA ALA A 242 17.77 -13.75 7.96
C ALA A 242 18.25 -14.81 9.00
N LEU A 243 18.01 -14.59 10.29
CA LEU A 243 18.30 -15.60 11.33
C LEU A 243 17.34 -16.80 11.28
N TRP A 244 16.17 -16.66 10.65
CA TRP A 244 15.14 -17.69 10.59
C TRP A 244 15.46 -18.79 9.57
N ARG A 245 15.46 -20.05 10.02
CA ARG A 245 15.89 -21.24 9.25
C ARG A 245 14.80 -22.31 9.10
N GLY A 246 13.55 -21.93 9.32
CA GLY A 246 12.38 -22.81 9.26
C GLY A 246 11.57 -22.73 10.55
N THR A 247 10.87 -23.81 10.88
CA THR A 247 10.05 -23.92 12.09
C THR A 247 10.91 -23.87 13.36
N PRO A 248 10.65 -22.93 14.30
CA PRO A 248 11.40 -22.87 15.56
C PRO A 248 11.34 -24.16 16.36
N PHE A 249 12.43 -24.49 17.04
CA PHE A 249 12.62 -25.68 17.87
C PHE A 249 12.53 -27.05 17.13
N GLY A 250 12.37 -27.04 15.80
CA GLY A 250 12.33 -28.25 14.97
C GLY A 250 11.15 -29.17 15.25
N GLU A 251 11.44 -30.45 15.49
CA GLU A 251 10.47 -31.55 15.63
C GLU A 251 9.69 -31.59 16.96
N ALA A 252 9.98 -30.68 17.90
CA ALA A 252 9.36 -30.71 19.22
C ALA A 252 7.88 -30.24 19.15
N ASP A 253 6.93 -31.15 19.37
CA ASP A 253 5.50 -30.93 19.12
C ASP A 253 4.60 -31.12 20.36
N THR A 254 4.98 -30.49 21.47
CA THR A 254 4.15 -30.45 22.69
C THR A 254 3.36 -29.14 22.78
N PRO A 255 2.32 -29.04 23.63
CA PRO A 255 1.59 -27.79 23.85
C PRO A 255 2.49 -26.61 24.24
N TYR A 256 3.61 -26.88 24.94
CA TYR A 256 4.62 -25.87 25.26
C TYR A 256 5.33 -25.33 24.01
N PHE A 257 5.88 -26.22 23.17
CA PHE A 257 6.57 -25.81 21.95
C PHE A 257 5.63 -25.22 20.88
N THR A 258 4.36 -25.61 20.86
CA THR A 258 3.36 -24.97 20.01
C THR A 258 3.08 -23.53 20.46
N ALA A 259 2.91 -23.28 21.77
CA ALA A 259 2.74 -21.92 22.29
C ALA A 259 3.99 -21.03 22.09
N GLU A 260 5.20 -21.57 22.31
CA GLU A 260 6.43 -20.82 22.03
C GLU A 260 6.61 -20.56 20.52
N ARG A 261 6.34 -21.55 19.64
CA ARG A 261 6.37 -21.33 18.17
C ARG A 261 5.42 -20.21 17.76
N GLU A 262 4.20 -20.21 18.27
CA GLU A 262 3.21 -19.16 17.99
C GLU A 262 3.73 -17.78 18.43
N ARG A 263 4.27 -17.66 19.66
CA ARG A 263 4.85 -16.42 20.18
C ARG A 263 6.00 -15.89 19.31
N TRP A 264 6.90 -16.76 18.87
CA TRP A 264 8.02 -16.35 18.01
C TRP A 264 7.56 -16.00 16.59
N GLU A 265 6.62 -16.76 16.03
CA GLU A 265 6.02 -16.45 14.73
C GLU A 265 5.20 -15.14 14.77
N GLN A 266 4.57 -14.76 15.89
CA GLN A 266 3.99 -13.42 16.07
C GLN A 266 5.05 -12.32 15.95
N LEU A 267 6.20 -12.48 16.64
CA LEU A 267 7.33 -11.53 16.53
C LEU A 267 7.92 -11.46 15.11
N ARG A 268 7.98 -12.60 14.40
CA ARG A 268 8.41 -12.66 12.99
C ARG A 268 7.49 -11.86 12.07
N SER A 269 6.18 -11.95 12.27
CA SER A 269 5.21 -11.18 11.48
C SER A 269 5.33 -9.69 11.75
N ALA A 270 5.43 -9.27 13.01
CA ALA A 270 5.67 -7.86 13.35
C ALA A 270 6.95 -7.34 12.68
N ALA A 271 8.05 -8.09 12.74
CA ALA A 271 9.30 -7.75 12.05
C ALA A 271 9.15 -7.67 10.52
N THR A 272 8.34 -8.56 9.92
CA THR A 272 8.08 -8.57 8.47
C THR A 272 7.24 -7.36 8.04
N GLU A 273 6.26 -6.97 8.85
CA GLU A 273 5.46 -5.75 8.64
C GLU A 273 6.29 -4.48 8.81
N GLU A 274 7.11 -4.40 9.87
CA GLU A 274 8.04 -3.28 10.10
C GLU A 274 9.03 -3.16 8.93
N LEU A 275 9.59 -4.28 8.45
CA LEU A 275 10.49 -4.29 7.28
C LEU A 275 9.79 -3.84 6.01
N ALA A 276 8.55 -4.30 5.76
CA ALA A 276 7.76 -3.90 4.60
C ALA A 276 7.46 -2.39 4.64
N ALA A 277 7.06 -1.85 5.79
CA ALA A 277 6.80 -0.43 5.97
C ALA A 277 8.06 0.42 5.73
N VAL A 278 9.23 -0.02 6.22
CA VAL A 278 10.51 0.67 5.97
C VAL A 278 10.89 0.63 4.48
N GLN A 279 10.73 -0.52 3.80
CA GLN A 279 10.99 -0.63 2.36
C GLN A 279 10.07 0.28 1.53
N ILE A 280 8.77 0.30 1.84
CA ILE A 280 7.77 1.19 1.21
C ILE A 280 8.16 2.66 1.44
N GLY A 281 8.52 3.05 2.68
CA GLY A 281 8.97 4.40 3.02
C GLY A 281 10.32 4.81 2.40
N LEU A 282 11.08 3.87 1.86
CA LEU A 282 12.31 4.08 1.08
C LEU A 282 12.08 4.00 -0.44
N GLY A 283 10.84 3.83 -0.92
CA GLY A 283 10.53 3.64 -2.33
C GLY A 283 10.94 2.28 -2.90
N ARG A 284 11.38 1.33 -2.07
CA ARG A 284 11.83 -0.03 -2.45
C ARG A 284 10.64 -0.99 -2.64
N TYR A 285 9.63 -0.53 -3.38
CA TYR A 285 8.35 -1.22 -3.47
C TYR A 285 8.45 -2.63 -4.08
N ALA A 286 9.36 -2.86 -5.02
CA ALA A 286 9.56 -4.18 -5.64
C ALA A 286 10.11 -5.22 -4.65
N GLU A 287 11.04 -4.83 -3.78
CA GLU A 287 11.55 -5.67 -2.68
C GLU A 287 10.41 -6.01 -1.71
N ALA A 288 9.56 -5.02 -1.40
CA ALA A 288 8.43 -5.19 -0.49
C ALA A 288 7.37 -6.15 -1.05
N VAL A 289 7.01 -6.04 -2.33
CA VAL A 289 6.04 -6.95 -2.98
C VAL A 289 6.52 -8.40 -2.92
N ALA A 290 7.77 -8.68 -3.33
CA ALA A 290 8.30 -10.05 -3.37
C ALA A 290 8.34 -10.70 -1.97
N MET A 291 8.72 -9.93 -0.95
CA MET A 291 8.71 -10.37 0.45
C MET A 291 7.29 -10.63 0.96
N LEU A 292 6.35 -9.72 0.68
CA LEU A 292 4.97 -9.82 1.15
C LEU A 292 4.18 -10.94 0.46
N GLU A 293 4.47 -11.26 -0.80
CA GLU A 293 3.92 -12.42 -1.49
C GLU A 293 4.34 -13.74 -0.82
N THR A 294 5.60 -13.82 -0.39
CA THR A 294 6.11 -14.96 0.39
C THR A 294 5.43 -15.05 1.76
N ALA A 295 5.23 -13.92 2.44
CA ALA A 295 4.56 -13.88 3.74
C ALA A 295 3.06 -14.25 3.66
N LEU A 296 2.35 -13.76 2.64
CA LEU A 296 0.94 -14.05 2.40
C LEU A 296 0.67 -15.51 2.06
N ALA A 297 1.61 -16.21 1.39
CA ALA A 297 1.49 -17.65 1.14
C ALA A 297 1.41 -18.47 2.44
N GLY A 298 2.07 -18.01 3.52
CA GLY A 298 2.00 -18.65 4.85
C GLY A 298 0.87 -18.14 5.74
N ARG A 299 0.42 -16.89 5.57
CA ARG A 299 -0.62 -16.25 6.41
C ARG A 299 -1.63 -15.44 5.58
N PRO A 300 -2.45 -16.10 4.75
CA PRO A 300 -3.30 -15.42 3.80
C PRO A 300 -4.48 -14.68 4.48
N LEU A 301 -4.84 -15.02 5.73
CA LEU A 301 -5.88 -14.31 6.50
C LEU A 301 -5.39 -13.04 7.22
N TRP A 302 -4.11 -12.69 7.10
CA TRP A 302 -3.54 -11.56 7.84
C TRP A 302 -3.67 -10.24 7.05
N GLU A 303 -4.78 -9.53 7.28
CA GLU A 303 -5.16 -8.29 6.58
C GLU A 303 -4.03 -7.26 6.42
N LYS A 304 -3.17 -7.10 7.44
CA LYS A 304 -2.08 -6.11 7.39
C LYS A 304 -1.05 -6.38 6.29
N LEU A 305 -0.79 -7.64 5.96
CA LEU A 305 0.12 -8.02 4.88
C LEU A 305 -0.49 -7.68 3.51
N TRP A 306 -1.81 -7.83 3.35
CA TRP A 306 -2.53 -7.39 2.16
C TRP A 306 -2.48 -5.87 2.01
N GLU A 307 -2.73 -5.10 3.09
CA GLU A 307 -2.59 -3.64 3.03
C GLU A 307 -1.19 -3.22 2.54
N LEU A 308 -0.13 -3.81 3.11
CA LEU A 308 1.25 -3.48 2.75
C LEU A 308 1.55 -3.88 1.30
N ARG A 309 1.05 -5.03 0.82
CA ARG A 309 1.25 -5.47 -0.57
C ARG A 309 0.53 -4.54 -1.54
N ILE A 310 -0.71 -4.16 -1.22
CA ILE A 310 -1.53 -3.25 -2.02
C ILE A 310 -0.88 -1.85 -2.07
N ARG A 311 -0.36 -1.32 -0.93
CA ARG A 311 0.43 -0.07 -0.91
C ARG A 311 1.68 -0.17 -1.78
N ALA A 312 2.44 -1.26 -1.70
CA ALA A 312 3.65 -1.45 -2.50
C ALA A 312 3.34 -1.60 -4.01
N LEU A 313 2.29 -2.33 -4.39
CA LEU A 313 1.83 -2.43 -5.78
C LEU A 313 1.36 -1.05 -6.31
N ALA A 314 0.64 -0.27 -5.51
CA ALA A 314 0.26 1.09 -5.86
C ALA A 314 1.50 2.01 -6.03
N GLY A 315 2.51 1.89 -5.15
CA GLY A 315 3.78 2.63 -5.26
C GLY A 315 4.62 2.28 -6.49
N LEU A 316 4.47 1.06 -7.03
CA LEU A 316 5.04 0.65 -8.33
C LEU A 316 4.24 1.17 -9.55
N GLY A 317 3.15 1.90 -9.35
CA GLY A 317 2.20 2.24 -10.41
C GLY A 317 1.37 1.05 -10.91
N ARG A 318 1.51 -0.14 -10.30
CA ARG A 318 0.80 -1.38 -10.64
C ARG A 318 -0.62 -1.40 -10.07
N ARG A 319 -1.39 -0.35 -10.38
CA ARG A 319 -2.74 -0.08 -9.88
C ARG A 319 -3.71 -1.25 -10.11
N ALA A 320 -3.71 -1.84 -11.31
CA ALA A 320 -4.58 -2.96 -11.63
C ALA A 320 -4.31 -4.17 -10.72
N ASP A 321 -3.04 -4.48 -10.46
CA ASP A 321 -2.63 -5.55 -9.56
C ASP A 321 -2.97 -5.23 -8.10
N ALA A 322 -2.88 -3.96 -7.69
CA ALA A 322 -3.28 -3.50 -6.35
C ALA A 322 -4.79 -3.66 -6.11
N LEU A 323 -5.62 -3.33 -7.12
CA LEU A 323 -7.08 -3.54 -7.07
C LEU A 323 -7.44 -5.03 -7.14
N ALA A 324 -6.74 -5.82 -7.96
CA ALA A 324 -6.90 -7.27 -7.99
C ALA A 324 -6.58 -7.89 -6.62
N ALA A 325 -5.45 -7.51 -6.01
CA ALA A 325 -5.05 -7.97 -4.68
C ALA A 325 -6.07 -7.60 -3.58
N TYR A 326 -6.74 -6.44 -3.67
CA TYR A 326 -7.86 -6.13 -2.77
C TYR A 326 -9.04 -7.10 -2.96
N GLN A 327 -9.42 -7.38 -4.21
CA GLN A 327 -10.51 -8.32 -4.50
C GLN A 327 -10.16 -9.75 -4.08
N ASP A 328 -8.88 -10.15 -4.21
CA ASP A 328 -8.39 -11.45 -3.74
C ASP A 328 -8.50 -11.56 -2.22
N ALA A 329 -8.01 -10.55 -1.49
CA ALA A 329 -8.14 -10.45 -0.03
C ALA A 329 -9.60 -10.50 0.41
N ARG A 330 -10.47 -9.72 -0.24
CA ARG A 330 -11.91 -9.67 0.05
C ARG A 330 -12.60 -11.01 -0.16
N ARG A 331 -12.35 -11.69 -1.29
CA ARG A 331 -12.93 -13.02 -1.55
C ARG A 331 -12.47 -14.02 -0.49
N LEU A 332 -11.18 -14.03 -0.16
CA LEU A 332 -10.63 -14.94 0.85
C LEU A 332 -11.23 -14.70 2.25
N LEU A 333 -11.24 -13.46 2.74
CA LEU A 333 -11.80 -13.13 4.07
C LEU A 333 -13.28 -13.49 4.15
N HIS A 334 -14.03 -13.26 3.07
CA HIS A 334 -15.44 -13.63 3.00
C HIS A 334 -15.65 -15.15 2.98
N THR A 335 -14.86 -15.90 2.20
CA THR A 335 -14.98 -17.36 2.10
C THR A 335 -14.54 -18.09 3.36
N GLU A 336 -13.42 -17.68 3.98
CA GLU A 336 -12.82 -18.39 5.12
C GLU A 336 -13.38 -17.94 6.48
N LEU A 337 -13.78 -16.67 6.61
CA LEU A 337 -14.22 -16.08 7.90
C LEU A 337 -15.64 -15.52 7.87
N GLY A 338 -16.28 -15.40 6.70
CA GLY A 338 -17.57 -14.71 6.56
C GLY A 338 -17.49 -13.19 6.75
N LEU A 339 -16.29 -12.61 6.78
CA LEU A 339 -16.05 -11.21 7.10
C LEU A 339 -15.80 -10.35 5.85
N GLU A 340 -16.25 -9.10 5.89
CA GLU A 340 -15.81 -8.06 4.95
C GLU A 340 -14.47 -7.45 5.43
N PRO A 341 -13.63 -6.91 4.52
CA PRO A 341 -12.33 -6.34 4.88
C PRO A 341 -12.42 -5.24 5.94
N GLY A 342 -11.38 -5.12 6.76
CA GLY A 342 -11.21 -4.09 7.77
C GLY A 342 -11.18 -2.66 7.20
N PRO A 343 -11.30 -1.64 8.07
CA PRO A 343 -11.35 -0.23 7.65
C PRO A 343 -10.09 0.17 6.87
N GLY A 344 -8.88 -0.20 7.33
CA GLY A 344 -7.63 0.14 6.63
C GLY A 344 -7.50 -0.44 5.22
N LEU A 345 -8.00 -1.65 5.00
CA LEU A 345 -8.08 -2.28 3.66
C LEU A 345 -9.12 -1.58 2.78
N ARG A 346 -10.30 -1.23 3.33
CA ARG A 346 -11.35 -0.48 2.63
C ARG A 346 -10.94 0.95 2.29
N GLU A 347 -10.27 1.65 3.18
CA GLU A 347 -9.73 3.00 2.97
C GLU A 347 -8.63 2.99 1.92
N LEU A 348 -7.71 2.03 1.98
CA LEU A 348 -6.69 1.85 0.96
C LEU A 348 -7.30 1.56 -0.42
N HIS A 349 -8.34 0.72 -0.49
CA HIS A 349 -9.07 0.46 -1.72
C HIS A 349 -9.81 1.70 -2.23
N ARG A 350 -10.49 2.47 -1.36
CA ARG A 350 -11.09 3.76 -1.72
C ARG A 350 -10.03 4.74 -2.22
N GLY A 351 -8.89 4.86 -1.54
CA GLY A 351 -7.78 5.71 -1.96
C GLY A 351 -7.23 5.32 -3.32
N ILE A 352 -7.11 4.01 -3.61
CA ILE A 352 -6.68 3.51 -4.93
C ILE A 352 -7.77 3.68 -5.98
N LEU A 353 -9.05 3.64 -5.64
CA LEU A 353 -10.16 3.94 -6.57
C LEU A 353 -10.34 5.44 -6.83
N ALA A 354 -10.13 6.28 -5.82
CA ALA A 354 -10.33 7.74 -5.82
C ALA A 354 -9.10 8.53 -6.32
N LEU A 355 -7.90 7.95 -6.20
CA LEU A 355 -6.92 8.09 -7.26
C LEU A 355 -7.65 7.66 -8.54
N GLU A 356 -7.91 8.56 -9.48
CA GLU A 356 -8.20 8.15 -10.86
C GLU A 356 -6.96 7.39 -11.41
N PRO A 357 -7.05 6.63 -12.52
CA PRO A 357 -5.83 6.32 -13.27
C PRO A 357 -5.06 7.64 -13.47
N PRO A 358 -3.72 7.66 -13.30
CA PRO A 358 -2.99 8.87 -13.55
C PRO A 358 -3.32 9.31 -14.97
N ALA A 359 -3.84 10.53 -15.10
CA ALA A 359 -3.58 11.31 -16.28
C ALA A 359 -2.04 11.34 -16.48
N PRO A 360 -1.54 11.46 -17.73
CA PRO A 360 -0.12 11.48 -18.01
C PRO A 360 0.45 12.62 -17.20
N ALA A 361 1.70 12.49 -16.76
CA ALA A 361 2.37 13.44 -15.89
C ALA A 361 2.08 14.91 -16.27
N ALA A 362 1.03 15.48 -15.67
CA ALA A 362 0.96 16.88 -15.36
C ALA A 362 1.95 17.04 -14.20
N PRO A 363 2.97 17.90 -14.34
CA PRO A 363 4.09 17.91 -13.41
C PRO A 363 3.62 18.23 -11.99
N ALA A 364 4.20 17.50 -11.04
CA ALA A 364 3.93 17.51 -9.60
C ALA A 364 3.16 18.73 -9.05
N VAL A 365 1.86 18.55 -8.83
CA VAL A 365 1.15 19.28 -7.78
C VAL A 365 1.25 18.44 -6.50
N PRO A 366 1.88 18.95 -5.42
CA PRO A 366 1.95 18.23 -4.15
C PRO A 366 0.55 18.08 -3.52
N PRO A 367 0.36 17.18 -2.53
CA PRO A 367 -0.92 17.05 -1.83
C PRO A 367 -1.35 18.39 -1.24
N ALA A 368 -2.54 18.86 -1.61
CA ALA A 368 -3.04 20.20 -1.27
C ALA A 368 -4.28 20.13 -0.36
N ASP A 369 -4.08 19.55 0.82
CA ASP A 369 -4.93 19.79 2.00
C ASP A 369 -4.37 21.01 2.80
N HIS A 370 -3.84 22.00 2.07
CA HIS A 370 -3.05 23.09 2.63
C HIS A 370 -3.65 24.46 2.32
N VAL A 371 -3.65 25.31 3.34
CA VAL A 371 -3.72 26.77 3.18
C VAL A 371 -2.30 27.34 3.22
N GLY A 372 -1.99 28.25 2.31
CA GLY A 372 -0.65 28.82 2.17
C GLY A 372 -0.47 29.54 0.85
N GLU A 373 0.78 29.72 0.39
CA GLU A 373 1.05 30.34 -0.91
C GLU A 373 0.48 29.47 -2.07
N PRO A 374 -0.11 30.07 -3.13
CA PRO A 374 -0.70 29.32 -4.24
C PRO A 374 0.28 28.31 -4.86
N PRO A 375 -0.12 27.02 -4.99
CA PRO A 375 0.65 26.02 -5.71
C PRO A 375 1.10 26.48 -7.09
N ARG A 376 2.22 25.95 -7.59
CA ARG A 376 2.68 26.25 -8.94
C ARG A 376 1.60 25.83 -9.96
N PRO A 377 1.29 26.66 -10.98
CA PRO A 377 0.40 26.26 -12.05
C PRO A 377 1.01 25.10 -12.85
N PRO A 378 0.20 24.26 -13.52
CA PRO A 378 0.70 23.19 -14.38
C PRO A 378 1.65 23.75 -15.45
N ALA A 379 2.81 23.13 -15.66
CA ALA A 379 3.78 23.62 -16.66
C ALA A 379 3.29 23.43 -18.10
N ASP A 380 2.31 22.54 -18.31
CA ASP A 380 1.59 22.30 -19.57
C ASP A 380 0.31 23.16 -19.67
N PHE A 381 0.30 24.36 -19.08
CA PHE A 381 -0.80 25.31 -19.24
C PHE A 381 -0.80 25.89 -20.67
N VAL A 382 -1.91 25.73 -21.40
CA VAL A 382 -2.07 26.12 -22.81
C VAL A 382 -3.36 26.91 -23.01
N GLY A 383 -3.31 27.92 -23.88
CA GLY A 383 -4.43 28.78 -24.22
C GLY A 383 -4.80 29.76 -23.11
N ARG A 384 -6.08 30.18 -23.08
CA ARG A 384 -6.69 31.02 -22.04
C ARG A 384 -6.11 32.43 -21.87
N THR A 385 -5.44 32.97 -22.89
CA THR A 385 -4.83 34.31 -22.83
C THR A 385 -5.86 35.41 -22.64
N ALA A 386 -7.03 35.30 -23.30
CA ALA A 386 -8.12 36.26 -23.15
C ALA A 386 -8.73 36.21 -21.73
N GLU A 387 -8.98 35.01 -21.19
CA GLU A 387 -9.52 34.84 -19.85
C GLU A 387 -8.52 35.27 -18.76
N LEU A 388 -7.21 35.02 -18.95
CA LEU A 388 -6.16 35.53 -18.07
C LEU A 388 -6.09 37.07 -18.10
N ALA A 389 -6.17 37.69 -19.27
CA ALA A 389 -6.17 39.15 -19.39
C ALA A 389 -7.40 39.78 -18.71
N ALA A 390 -8.59 39.22 -18.94
CA ALA A 390 -9.83 39.68 -18.30
C ALA A 390 -9.85 39.46 -16.78
N LEU A 391 -9.20 38.40 -16.28
CA LEU A 391 -8.98 38.21 -14.84
C LEU A 391 -7.99 39.22 -14.28
N ALA A 392 -6.87 39.45 -14.98
CA ALA A 392 -5.86 40.41 -14.56
C ALA A 392 -6.46 41.81 -14.41
N GLU A 393 -7.07 42.34 -15.48
CA GLU A 393 -7.71 43.65 -15.52
C GLU A 393 -8.66 43.87 -14.33
N ARG A 394 -9.53 42.89 -14.05
CA ARG A 394 -10.52 42.99 -12.98
C ARG A 394 -9.91 42.83 -11.59
N LEU A 395 -9.02 41.85 -11.38
CA LEU A 395 -8.41 41.59 -10.07
C LEU A 395 -7.40 42.68 -9.68
N THR A 396 -6.86 43.45 -10.63
CA THR A 396 -5.98 44.61 -10.35
C THR A 396 -6.69 45.95 -10.37
N SER A 397 -8.03 45.98 -10.45
CA SER A 397 -8.79 47.24 -10.36
C SER A 397 -8.49 47.95 -9.03
N PRO A 398 -8.28 49.29 -9.02
CA PRO A 398 -8.07 50.05 -7.79
C PRO A 398 -9.36 50.24 -6.96
N ASP A 399 -10.52 49.95 -7.54
CA ASP A 399 -11.84 50.24 -6.96
C ASP A 399 -12.33 49.15 -6.00
N GLY A 400 -11.76 49.14 -4.79
CA GLY A 400 -12.26 48.34 -3.67
C GLY A 400 -11.96 46.84 -3.75
N MET A 401 -12.49 46.07 -2.78
CA MET A 401 -12.26 44.63 -2.73
C MET A 401 -13.00 43.94 -3.89
N VAL A 402 -12.25 43.31 -4.79
CA VAL A 402 -12.80 42.57 -5.93
C VAL A 402 -13.06 41.11 -5.55
N VAL A 403 -14.30 40.65 -5.69
CA VAL A 403 -14.67 39.22 -5.58
C VAL A 403 -15.17 38.72 -6.92
N MET A 404 -14.54 37.65 -7.43
CA MET A 404 -14.89 37.02 -8.70
C MET A 404 -15.04 35.51 -8.56
N SER A 405 -15.85 34.89 -9.42
CA SER A 405 -16.01 33.44 -9.50
C SER A 405 -15.55 32.88 -10.84
N LEU A 406 -14.78 31.79 -10.82
CA LEU A 406 -14.54 30.92 -11.98
C LEU A 406 -15.48 29.73 -11.92
N THR A 407 -16.28 29.56 -12.96
CA THR A 407 -17.35 28.55 -13.03
C THR A 407 -17.21 27.67 -14.26
N GLY A 408 -17.96 26.56 -14.30
CA GLY A 408 -17.98 25.64 -15.44
C GLY A 408 -17.74 24.18 -15.06
N PRO A 409 -17.77 23.25 -16.03
CA PRO A 409 -17.70 21.81 -15.79
C PRO A 409 -16.44 21.31 -15.05
N ALA A 410 -16.51 20.07 -14.57
CA ALA A 410 -15.34 19.36 -14.06
C ALA A 410 -14.32 19.12 -15.20
N GLY A 411 -13.02 19.15 -14.88
CA GLY A 411 -11.97 18.94 -15.87
C GLY A 411 -11.70 20.11 -16.83
N THR A 412 -12.46 21.21 -16.79
CA THR A 412 -12.25 22.36 -17.70
C THR A 412 -10.98 23.18 -17.41
N GLY A 413 -10.36 23.00 -16.22
CA GLY A 413 -9.09 23.66 -15.88
C GLY A 413 -9.21 24.94 -15.05
N LYS A 414 -10.35 25.21 -14.41
CA LYS A 414 -10.58 26.42 -13.59
C LYS A 414 -9.50 26.66 -12.52
N THR A 415 -9.15 25.63 -11.74
CA THR A 415 -8.06 25.69 -10.74
C THR A 415 -6.72 26.05 -11.40
N ALA A 416 -6.41 25.49 -12.57
CA ALA A 416 -5.19 25.80 -13.28
C ALA A 416 -5.16 27.27 -13.77
N LEU A 417 -6.29 27.81 -14.22
CA LEU A 417 -6.43 29.23 -14.56
C LEU A 417 -6.26 30.13 -13.33
N ALA A 418 -6.89 29.77 -12.20
CA ALA A 418 -6.79 30.51 -10.95
C ALA A 418 -5.35 30.55 -10.40
N LEU A 419 -4.66 29.41 -10.38
CA LEU A 419 -3.25 29.33 -9.98
C LEU A 419 -2.35 30.10 -10.96
N ARG A 420 -2.64 30.05 -12.27
CA ARG A 420 -1.87 30.80 -13.27
C ARG A 420 -2.02 32.30 -13.07
N ALA A 421 -3.26 32.80 -12.94
CA ALA A 421 -3.54 34.21 -12.63
C ALA A 421 -2.87 34.64 -11.32
N ALA A 422 -2.95 33.83 -10.27
CA ALA A 422 -2.29 34.13 -8.99
C ALA A 422 -0.76 34.16 -9.09
N HIS A 423 -0.15 33.41 -10.01
CA HIS A 423 1.29 33.48 -10.29
C HIS A 423 1.68 34.71 -11.13
N ASP A 424 0.94 35.01 -12.20
CA ASP A 424 1.22 36.16 -13.05
C ASP A 424 0.98 37.50 -12.32
N LEU A 425 0.01 37.57 -11.41
CA LEU A 425 -0.34 38.79 -10.66
C LEU A 425 0.50 39.04 -9.40
N ARG A 426 1.56 38.27 -9.14
CA ARG A 426 2.35 38.35 -7.88
C ARG A 426 2.83 39.77 -7.54
N SER A 427 3.20 40.57 -8.53
CA SER A 427 3.67 41.96 -8.33
C SER A 427 2.58 42.94 -7.85
N HIS A 428 1.30 42.61 -8.04
CA HIS A 428 0.16 43.47 -7.69
C HIS A 428 -0.35 43.24 -6.25
N PHE A 429 0.09 42.16 -5.60
CA PHE A 429 -0.31 41.76 -4.25
C PHE A 429 0.93 41.58 -3.36
N PRO A 430 1.60 42.68 -2.96
CA PRO A 430 2.89 42.64 -2.28
C PRO A 430 2.84 41.99 -0.89
N ASP A 431 1.70 42.09 -0.19
CA ASP A 431 1.54 41.52 1.16
C ASP A 431 1.32 40.00 1.14
N GLY A 432 1.18 39.41 -0.05
CA GLY A 432 1.14 37.97 -0.26
C GLY A 432 -0.08 37.48 -1.01
N ARG A 433 -0.11 36.16 -1.19
CA ARG A 433 -1.16 35.43 -1.87
C ARG A 433 -1.49 34.21 -1.04
N LEU A 434 -2.76 33.90 -0.90
CA LEU A 434 -3.24 32.76 -0.13
C LEU A 434 -4.12 31.88 -1.01
N TYR A 435 -3.92 30.58 -0.92
CA TYR A 435 -4.77 29.56 -1.52
C TYR A 435 -5.41 28.76 -0.39
N ALA A 436 -6.69 28.43 -0.53
CA ALA A 436 -7.41 27.53 0.36
C ALA A 436 -8.43 26.71 -0.43
N ARG A 437 -8.63 25.44 -0.06
CA ARG A 437 -9.71 24.61 -0.61
C ARG A 437 -10.92 24.63 0.32
N LEU A 438 -12.12 24.83 -0.23
CA LEU A 438 -13.39 24.87 0.51
C LEU A 438 -14.18 23.55 0.48
N GLY A 439 -13.94 22.70 -0.51
CA GLY A 439 -14.47 21.33 -0.56
C GLY A 439 -13.60 20.36 0.24
N ALA A 440 -14.22 19.54 1.09
CA ALA A 440 -13.57 18.40 1.72
C ALA A 440 -13.45 17.20 0.75
N PRO A 441 -12.58 16.21 1.01
CA PRO A 441 -12.37 15.06 0.11
C PRO A 441 -13.61 14.18 -0.14
N ASP A 442 -14.63 14.26 0.71
CA ASP A 442 -15.92 13.58 0.55
C ASP A 442 -16.97 14.40 -0.24
N GLY A 443 -16.61 15.61 -0.68
CA GLY A 443 -17.48 16.54 -1.41
C GLY A 443 -18.34 17.43 -0.52
N THR A 444 -18.21 17.37 0.81
CA THR A 444 -18.91 18.26 1.74
C THR A 444 -18.21 19.62 1.86
N PRO A 445 -18.93 20.71 2.21
CA PRO A 445 -18.31 21.99 2.50
C PRO A 445 -17.51 21.93 3.81
N ARG A 446 -16.27 22.43 3.79
CA ARG A 446 -15.46 22.61 5.01
C ARG A 446 -16.07 23.70 5.90
N PRO A 447 -16.01 23.57 7.25
CA PRO A 447 -16.42 24.64 8.16
C PRO A 447 -15.57 25.90 7.92
N PRO A 448 -16.18 27.09 7.71
CA PRO A 448 -15.43 28.32 7.48
C PRO A 448 -14.46 28.66 8.64
N GLU A 449 -14.81 28.30 9.86
CA GLU A 449 -14.00 28.51 11.06
C GLU A 449 -12.66 27.76 11.04
N ASP A 450 -12.59 26.60 10.39
CA ASP A 450 -11.35 25.82 10.22
C ASP A 450 -10.47 26.45 9.13
N VAL A 451 -11.09 26.83 8.00
CA VAL A 451 -10.39 27.54 6.91
C VAL A 451 -9.85 28.89 7.40
N LEU A 452 -10.58 29.60 8.27
CA LEU A 452 -10.10 30.83 8.92
C LEU A 452 -8.91 30.58 9.86
N ALA A 453 -8.92 29.50 10.64
CA ALA A 453 -7.80 29.15 11.51
C ALA A 453 -6.53 28.89 10.69
N GLU A 454 -6.66 28.18 9.57
CA GLU A 454 -5.57 27.90 8.63
C GLU A 454 -5.07 29.17 7.91
N LEU A 455 -5.96 30.04 7.43
CA LEU A 455 -5.62 31.33 6.80
C LEU A 455 -4.90 32.29 7.77
N LEU A 456 -5.36 32.38 9.01
CA LEU A 456 -4.71 33.16 10.07
C LEU A 456 -3.32 32.62 10.40
N THR A 457 -3.17 31.29 10.47
CA THR A 457 -1.88 30.64 10.70
C THR A 457 -0.90 30.89 9.55
N ALA A 458 -1.37 30.86 8.30
CA ALA A 458 -0.57 31.20 7.12
C ALA A 458 -0.11 32.67 7.09
N LEU A 459 -0.83 33.59 7.74
CA LEU A 459 -0.43 34.99 7.96
C LEU A 459 0.42 35.20 9.23
N GLY A 460 0.85 34.12 9.91
CA GLY A 460 1.76 34.16 11.04
C GLY A 460 1.09 34.28 12.42
N VAL A 461 -0.23 34.15 12.53
CA VAL A 461 -0.93 34.11 13.83
C VAL A 461 -0.72 32.74 14.48
N PRO A 462 -0.15 32.63 15.70
CA PRO A 462 0.05 31.33 16.34
C PRO A 462 -1.28 30.63 16.64
N ALA A 463 -1.36 29.33 16.37
CA ALA A 463 -2.57 28.53 16.59
C ALA A 463 -3.10 28.62 18.04
N ALA A 464 -2.21 28.73 19.03
CA ALA A 464 -2.56 28.90 20.45
C ALA A 464 -3.22 30.24 20.79
N GLY A 465 -3.13 31.25 19.90
CA GLY A 465 -3.76 32.57 20.04
C GLY A 465 -5.08 32.72 19.28
N LEU A 466 -5.60 31.65 18.65
CA LEU A 466 -6.84 31.70 17.89
C LEU A 466 -8.08 31.64 18.80
N PRO A 467 -9.02 32.60 18.70
CA PRO A 467 -10.26 32.55 19.46
C PRO A 467 -11.07 31.29 19.14
N ALA A 468 -11.65 30.67 20.17
CA ALA A 468 -12.55 29.52 20.00
C ALA A 468 -13.85 29.87 19.26
N PRO A 469 -14.54 31.02 19.53
CA PRO A 469 -15.75 31.38 18.82
C PRO A 469 -15.50 31.77 17.36
N ALA A 470 -16.28 31.22 16.42
CA ALA A 470 -16.16 31.49 14.98
C ALA A 470 -16.30 32.99 14.64
N ALA A 471 -17.20 33.71 15.33
CA ALA A 471 -17.40 35.14 15.13
C ALA A 471 -16.16 35.98 15.52
N GLU A 472 -15.48 35.62 16.60
CA GLU A 472 -14.24 36.27 17.03
C GLU A 472 -13.07 35.95 16.10
N ARG A 473 -13.02 34.72 15.57
CA ARG A 473 -12.03 34.33 14.56
C ARG A 473 -12.22 35.08 13.24
N ALA A 474 -13.47 35.30 12.81
CA ALA A 474 -13.79 36.15 11.65
C ALA A 474 -13.53 37.65 11.93
N ALA A 475 -13.66 38.13 13.17
CA ALA A 475 -13.24 39.48 13.55
C ALA A 475 -11.71 39.63 13.55
N LEU A 476 -10.97 38.59 14.00
CA LEU A 476 -9.52 38.54 13.93
C LEU A 476 -9.03 38.54 12.47
N TRP A 477 -9.60 37.70 11.61
CA TRP A 477 -9.32 37.66 10.17
C TRP A 477 -9.45 39.04 9.51
N ARG A 478 -10.56 39.74 9.75
CA ARG A 478 -10.77 41.09 9.21
C ARG A 478 -9.73 42.10 9.71
N ARG A 479 -9.35 42.07 10.99
CA ARG A 479 -8.27 42.92 11.52
C ARG A 479 -6.89 42.56 10.98
N THR A 480 -6.59 41.27 10.80
CA THR A 480 -5.28 40.81 10.28
C THR A 480 -5.10 41.15 8.79
N THR A 481 -6.20 41.20 8.03
CA THR A 481 -6.19 41.55 6.60
C THR A 481 -6.47 43.04 6.31
N ASP A 482 -6.78 43.84 7.34
CA ASP A 482 -7.00 45.27 7.19
C ASP A 482 -5.73 46.00 6.69
N GLY A 483 -5.91 46.99 5.82
CA GLY A 483 -4.84 47.72 5.15
C GLY A 483 -3.92 46.92 4.20
N ARG A 484 -4.05 45.59 4.12
CA ARG A 484 -3.20 44.74 3.26
C ARG A 484 -3.72 44.61 1.83
N ARG A 485 -2.82 44.23 0.92
CA ARG A 485 -3.06 43.90 -0.48
C ARG A 485 -2.80 42.42 -0.76
N LEU A 486 -3.82 41.58 -0.52
CA LEU A 486 -3.74 40.13 -0.64
C LEU A 486 -4.60 39.60 -1.80
N LEU A 487 -4.11 38.57 -2.49
CA LEU A 487 -4.93 37.75 -3.39
C LEU A 487 -5.29 36.43 -2.72
N LEU A 488 -6.60 36.17 -2.58
CA LEU A 488 -7.12 34.89 -2.09
C LEU A 488 -7.65 34.05 -3.26
N VAL A 489 -7.25 32.78 -3.33
CA VAL A 489 -7.83 31.77 -4.22
C VAL A 489 -8.56 30.74 -3.38
N LEU A 490 -9.89 30.72 -3.43
CA LEU A 490 -10.73 29.78 -2.69
C LEU A 490 -11.24 28.70 -3.67
N ASP A 491 -10.56 27.56 -3.73
CA ASP A 491 -10.82 26.49 -4.70
C ASP A 491 -11.84 25.45 -4.21
N ASP A 492 -12.45 24.77 -5.18
CA ASP A 492 -13.46 23.73 -4.99
C ASP A 492 -14.67 24.19 -4.13
N VAL A 493 -15.26 25.33 -4.49
CA VAL A 493 -16.48 25.83 -3.86
C VAL A 493 -17.65 24.91 -4.19
N VAL A 494 -18.02 24.07 -3.21
CA VAL A 494 -19.14 23.13 -3.27
C VAL A 494 -20.44 23.75 -2.76
N PRO A 495 -21.63 23.23 -3.13
CA PRO A 495 -22.90 23.71 -2.60
C PRO A 495 -22.94 23.68 -1.07
N GLY A 496 -23.39 24.77 -0.45
CA GLY A 496 -23.43 24.93 1.01
C GLY A 496 -22.15 25.46 1.64
N ALA A 497 -21.04 25.59 0.89
CA ALA A 497 -19.87 26.32 1.35
C ALA A 497 -20.23 27.80 1.53
N ARG A 498 -19.75 28.41 2.63
CA ARG A 498 -19.95 29.83 2.95
C ARG A 498 -18.63 30.58 2.78
N PRO A 499 -18.38 31.24 1.63
CA PRO A 499 -17.16 32.02 1.44
C PRO A 499 -17.21 33.37 2.18
N ASP A 500 -18.39 33.88 2.53
CA ASP A 500 -18.57 35.22 3.10
C ASP A 500 -17.74 35.50 4.37
N PRO A 501 -17.62 34.56 5.35
CA PRO A 501 -16.77 34.76 6.52
C PRO A 501 -15.26 34.80 6.20
N LEU A 502 -14.87 34.32 5.02
CA LEU A 502 -13.47 34.25 4.54
C LEU A 502 -13.07 35.49 3.74
N LEU A 503 -14.03 36.34 3.34
CA LEU A 503 -13.74 37.55 2.59
C LEU A 503 -13.00 38.57 3.49
N PRO A 504 -11.88 39.16 3.04
CA PRO A 504 -11.27 40.30 3.71
C PRO A 504 -12.19 41.54 3.56
N VAL A 505 -11.83 42.65 4.22
CA VAL A 505 -12.56 43.93 4.10
C VAL A 505 -11.69 45.04 3.49
N SER A 506 -10.37 44.82 3.38
CA SER A 506 -9.44 45.78 2.78
C SER A 506 -9.74 46.00 1.29
N PRO A 507 -9.85 47.26 0.81
CA PRO A 507 -10.05 47.58 -0.60
C PRO A 507 -8.85 47.20 -1.49
N GLY A 508 -7.71 46.85 -0.91
CA GLY A 508 -6.54 46.37 -1.66
C GLY A 508 -6.53 44.87 -1.94
N CYS A 509 -7.51 44.12 -1.46
CA CYS A 509 -7.57 42.66 -1.58
C CYS A 509 -8.46 42.21 -2.75
N ALA A 510 -8.10 41.08 -3.35
CA ALA A 510 -8.90 40.40 -4.36
C ALA A 510 -9.17 38.95 -3.97
N VAL A 511 -10.35 38.43 -4.32
CA VAL A 511 -10.78 37.05 -4.02
C VAL A 511 -11.27 36.36 -5.27
N LEU A 512 -10.67 35.21 -5.59
CA LEU A 512 -11.03 34.36 -6.71
C LEU A 512 -11.63 33.04 -6.19
N LEU A 513 -12.95 32.93 -6.28
CA LEU A 513 -13.73 31.75 -5.91
C LEU A 513 -13.76 30.78 -7.10
N VAL A 514 -13.43 29.50 -6.92
CA VAL A 514 -13.43 28.53 -8.03
C VAL A 514 -14.43 27.42 -7.75
N GLY A 515 -15.50 27.35 -8.54
CA GLY A 515 -16.65 26.47 -8.29
C GLY A 515 -17.18 25.79 -9.55
N ARG A 516 -18.13 24.87 -9.38
CA ARG A 516 -18.83 24.22 -10.52
C ARG A 516 -20.02 25.05 -11.03
N ARG A 517 -20.59 25.89 -10.17
CA ARG A 517 -21.76 26.74 -10.43
C ARG A 517 -21.43 28.19 -10.04
N PRO A 518 -22.09 29.20 -10.64
CA PRO A 518 -22.04 30.56 -10.13
C PRO A 518 -22.57 30.64 -8.69
N LEU A 519 -22.08 31.63 -7.97
CA LEU A 519 -22.59 32.03 -6.66
C LEU A 519 -23.46 33.28 -6.86
N ASP A 520 -24.60 33.33 -6.19
CA ASP A 520 -25.52 34.46 -6.32
C ASP A 520 -24.85 35.76 -5.84
N GLY A 521 -25.02 36.84 -6.60
CA GLY A 521 -24.42 38.14 -6.31
C GLY A 521 -22.91 38.28 -6.62
N VAL A 522 -22.21 37.20 -7.01
CA VAL A 522 -20.77 37.27 -7.35
C VAL A 522 -20.56 37.26 -8.87
N PRO A 523 -19.84 38.25 -9.45
CA PRO A 523 -19.48 38.25 -10.87
C PRO A 523 -18.73 36.97 -11.28
N ALA A 524 -19.31 36.20 -12.20
CA ALA A 524 -18.79 34.91 -12.63
C ALA A 524 -18.24 34.95 -14.06
N THR A 525 -17.06 34.36 -14.27
CA THR A 525 -16.53 33.98 -15.58
C THR A 525 -16.76 32.48 -15.77
N ALA A 526 -17.54 32.11 -16.79
CA ALA A 526 -17.73 30.72 -17.17
C ALA A 526 -16.58 30.26 -18.07
N LEU A 527 -16.01 29.09 -17.78
CA LEU A 527 -15.03 28.44 -18.64
C LEU A 527 -15.68 27.27 -19.40
N ASP A 528 -15.64 27.36 -20.72
CA ASP A 528 -16.02 26.31 -21.67
C ASP A 528 -14.81 25.44 -22.07
N GLY A 529 -14.94 24.59 -23.10
CA GLY A 529 -13.80 23.84 -23.65
C GLY A 529 -12.65 24.73 -24.16
N LEU A 530 -11.48 24.13 -24.40
CA LEU A 530 -10.40 24.76 -25.15
C LEU A 530 -10.77 24.91 -26.63
N THR A 531 -10.07 25.76 -27.36
CA THR A 531 -10.12 25.71 -28.84
C THR A 531 -9.52 24.39 -29.34
N LEU A 532 -9.86 23.96 -30.55
CA LEU A 532 -9.25 22.76 -31.16
C LEU A 532 -7.72 22.89 -31.28
N ALA A 533 -7.21 24.11 -31.55
CA ALA A 533 -5.78 24.39 -31.62
C ALA A 533 -5.11 24.21 -30.24
N ASP A 534 -5.64 24.85 -29.19
CA ASP A 534 -5.13 24.73 -27.82
C ASP A 534 -5.21 23.29 -27.31
N ALA A 535 -6.29 22.57 -27.62
CA ALA A 535 -6.49 21.18 -27.22
C ALA A 535 -5.47 20.23 -27.88
N LEU A 536 -5.20 20.40 -29.18
CA LEU A 536 -4.15 19.66 -29.88
C LEU A 536 -2.75 20.07 -29.44
N GLN A 537 -2.54 21.33 -29.05
CA GLN A 537 -1.28 21.81 -28.50
C GLN A 537 -1.02 21.19 -27.12
N LEU A 538 -2.02 21.17 -26.22
CA LEU A 538 -1.95 20.49 -24.93
C LEU A 538 -1.65 19.00 -25.08
N LEU A 539 -2.38 18.31 -25.97
CA LEU A 539 -2.16 16.89 -26.25
C LEU A 539 -0.76 16.64 -26.85
N GLY A 540 -0.31 17.51 -27.75
CA GLY A 540 0.95 17.40 -28.47
C GLY A 540 2.18 17.72 -27.63
N ALA A 541 2.06 18.60 -26.63
CA ALA A 541 3.11 18.86 -25.65
C ALA A 541 3.44 17.63 -24.79
N VAL A 542 2.46 16.73 -24.59
CA VAL A 542 2.58 15.52 -23.78
C VAL A 542 2.92 14.29 -24.62
N VAL A 543 2.27 14.11 -25.77
CA VAL A 543 2.36 12.88 -26.61
C VAL A 543 3.33 13.03 -27.79
N GLY A 544 3.74 14.25 -28.12
CA GLY A 544 4.58 14.61 -29.27
C GLY A 544 3.77 15.06 -30.48
N HIS A 545 4.02 16.28 -30.96
CA HIS A 545 3.30 16.87 -32.10
C HIS A 545 3.44 16.08 -33.41
N GLU A 546 4.55 15.36 -33.62
CA GLU A 546 4.76 14.54 -34.83
C GLU A 546 3.73 13.39 -34.91
N ARG A 547 3.53 12.67 -33.81
CA ARG A 547 2.55 11.56 -33.72
C ARG A 547 1.12 12.05 -33.96
N LEU A 548 0.77 13.23 -33.45
CA LEU A 548 -0.55 13.83 -33.71
C LEU A 548 -0.71 14.30 -35.16
N ARG A 549 0.37 14.66 -35.87
CA ARG A 549 0.32 14.99 -37.31
C ARG A 549 0.12 13.74 -38.17
N HIS A 550 0.81 12.64 -37.85
CA HIS A 550 0.63 11.35 -38.53
C HIS A 550 -0.78 10.76 -38.30
N GLU A 551 -1.36 10.97 -37.11
CA GLU A 551 -2.74 10.58 -36.78
C GLU A 551 -3.68 11.80 -36.65
N ALA A 552 -3.63 12.77 -37.58
CA ALA A 552 -4.37 14.03 -37.47
C ALA A 552 -5.90 13.87 -37.29
N GLU A 553 -6.53 13.04 -38.12
CA GLU A 553 -7.98 12.83 -38.10
C GLU A 553 -8.45 12.05 -36.84
N PRO A 554 -7.78 10.95 -36.40
CA PRO A 554 -7.98 10.39 -35.07
C PRO A 554 -7.75 11.38 -33.91
N SER A 555 -6.76 12.26 -34.01
CA SER A 555 -6.43 13.24 -32.95
C SER A 555 -7.54 14.29 -32.80
N ALA A 556 -8.08 14.80 -33.90
CA ALA A 556 -9.21 15.72 -33.88
C ALA A 556 -10.48 15.05 -33.31
N ARG A 557 -10.75 13.79 -33.66
CA ARG A 557 -11.84 13.00 -33.04
C ARG A 557 -11.63 12.82 -31.54
N LEU A 558 -10.43 12.43 -31.10
CA LEU A 558 -10.10 12.25 -29.69
C LEU A 558 -10.35 13.52 -28.88
N VAL A 559 -9.97 14.68 -29.42
CA VAL A 559 -10.23 16.00 -28.79
C VAL A 559 -11.73 16.26 -28.65
N SER A 560 -12.53 15.96 -29.68
CA SER A 560 -13.99 16.10 -29.64
C SER A 560 -14.64 15.13 -28.64
N THR A 561 -14.19 13.87 -28.58
CA THR A 561 -14.61 12.87 -27.57
C THR A 561 -14.26 13.30 -26.15
N CYS A 562 -13.19 14.07 -25.97
CA CYS A 562 -12.80 14.68 -24.69
C CYS A 562 -13.56 15.99 -24.38
N GLU A 563 -14.58 16.34 -25.16
CA GLU A 563 -15.35 17.59 -25.07
C GLU A 563 -14.46 18.85 -25.02
N TYR A 564 -13.29 18.80 -25.67
CA TYR A 564 -12.27 19.85 -25.67
C TYR A 564 -11.75 20.24 -24.26
N ARG A 565 -11.97 19.43 -23.22
CA ARG A 565 -11.62 19.77 -21.82
C ARG A 565 -10.21 19.29 -21.44
N PRO A 566 -9.37 20.12 -20.77
CA PRO A 566 -8.02 19.75 -20.37
C PRO A 566 -7.90 18.46 -19.53
N GLY A 567 -8.84 18.20 -18.61
CA GLY A 567 -8.82 17.00 -17.77
C GLY A 567 -8.94 15.70 -18.57
N PRO A 568 -10.03 15.49 -19.33
CA PRO A 568 -10.18 14.37 -20.26
C PRO A 568 -9.07 14.28 -21.31
N LEU A 569 -8.62 15.42 -21.88
CA LEU A 569 -7.50 15.44 -22.85
C LEU A 569 -6.19 14.93 -22.24
N ARG A 570 -5.86 15.37 -21.03
CA ARG A 570 -4.75 14.79 -20.26
C ARG A 570 -5.02 13.30 -20.08
N ALA A 571 -6.13 12.89 -19.46
CA ALA A 571 -6.45 11.47 -19.22
C ALA A 571 -6.34 10.56 -20.47
N ALA A 572 -6.65 11.06 -21.66
CA ALA A 572 -6.41 10.36 -22.92
C ALA A 572 -4.93 10.21 -23.28
N ALA A 573 -4.14 11.29 -23.17
CA ALA A 573 -2.68 11.23 -23.33
C ALA A 573 -1.97 10.29 -22.34
N ALA A 574 -2.57 9.98 -21.17
CA ALA A 574 -2.05 8.98 -20.24
C ALA A 574 -1.97 7.61 -20.88
N ARG A 575 -3.08 7.22 -21.51
CA ARG A 575 -3.24 5.92 -22.17
C ARG A 575 -2.28 5.79 -23.36
N LEU A 576 -1.95 6.92 -24.00
CA LEU A 576 -1.01 7.01 -25.12
C LEU A 576 0.48 7.06 -24.70
N LEU A 577 0.80 7.46 -23.47
CA LEU A 577 2.15 7.37 -22.88
C LEU A 577 2.40 6.04 -22.18
N ALA A 578 1.39 5.47 -21.51
CA ALA A 578 1.50 4.21 -20.77
C ALA A 578 1.79 3.00 -21.68
N ASP A 579 1.32 3.03 -22.94
CA ASP A 579 1.77 2.12 -23.99
C ASP A 579 2.01 2.89 -25.31
N PRO A 580 3.27 3.22 -25.63
CA PRO A 580 3.64 3.91 -26.86
C PRO A 580 3.28 3.17 -28.16
N ARG A 581 2.91 1.88 -28.10
CA ARG A 581 2.52 1.09 -29.29
C ARG A 581 1.06 1.27 -29.70
N ARG A 582 0.23 1.84 -28.83
CA ARG A 582 -1.19 2.09 -29.12
C ARG A 582 -1.35 3.26 -30.09
N SER A 583 -2.31 3.17 -30.99
CA SER A 583 -2.70 4.29 -31.87
C SER A 583 -3.62 5.28 -31.14
N VAL A 584 -3.62 6.55 -31.57
CA VAL A 584 -4.59 7.57 -31.14
C VAL A 584 -6.03 7.09 -31.45
N ARG A 585 -6.22 6.46 -32.61
CA ARG A 585 -7.50 5.86 -33.04
C ARG A 585 -8.02 4.77 -32.07
N GLU A 586 -7.15 3.96 -31.49
CA GLU A 586 -7.58 2.93 -30.53
C GLU A 586 -8.08 3.51 -29.22
N VAL A 587 -7.42 4.56 -28.71
CA VAL A 587 -7.83 5.25 -27.47
C VAL A 587 -9.11 6.05 -27.69
N GLU A 588 -9.28 6.72 -28.83
CA GLU A 588 -10.54 7.37 -29.21
C GLU A 588 -11.71 6.38 -29.23
N ARG A 589 -11.54 5.25 -29.92
CA ARG A 589 -12.58 4.22 -30.01
C ARG A 589 -12.98 3.66 -28.65
N GLU A 590 -12.01 3.42 -27.75
CA GLU A 590 -12.25 2.93 -26.38
C GLU A 590 -13.07 3.92 -25.55
N LEU A 591 -12.73 5.20 -25.60
CA LEU A 591 -13.48 6.26 -24.90
C LEU A 591 -14.91 6.41 -25.46
N ARG A 592 -15.10 6.22 -26.76
CA ARG A 592 -16.41 6.30 -27.41
C ARG A 592 -17.32 5.10 -27.14
N THR A 593 -16.78 3.90 -26.93
CA THR A 593 -17.60 2.68 -26.72
C THR A 593 -17.94 2.40 -25.25
N GLY A 594 -17.38 3.15 -24.28
CA GLY A 594 -17.63 2.93 -22.85
C GLY A 594 -17.09 1.58 -22.33
N ALA A 595 -16.37 0.82 -23.14
CA ALA A 595 -15.83 -0.50 -22.81
C ALA A 595 -14.61 -0.40 -21.88
N GLY A 596 -14.87 0.03 -20.64
CA GLY A 596 -13.86 0.26 -19.60
C GLY A 596 -14.35 1.09 -18.39
N THR A 597 -15.58 1.58 -18.39
CA THR A 597 -16.10 2.44 -17.31
C THR A 597 -16.86 1.65 -16.23
N GLY A 598 -16.21 1.43 -15.09
CA GLY A 598 -16.90 1.59 -13.80
C GLY A 598 -17.36 3.05 -13.62
N PRO A 599 -18.28 3.36 -12.69
CA PRO A 599 -19.14 4.53 -12.79
C PRO A 599 -18.39 5.86 -12.68
N VAL A 600 -18.01 6.42 -13.83
CA VAL A 600 -17.95 7.87 -14.03
C VAL A 600 -19.39 8.32 -14.23
N GLU A 601 -19.88 9.27 -13.42
CA GLU A 601 -21.25 9.79 -13.52
C GLU A 601 -21.39 10.74 -14.73
N LEU A 602 -21.28 10.17 -15.93
CA LEU A 602 -21.73 10.78 -17.19
C LEU A 602 -23.25 10.74 -17.28
N ARG A 603 -23.94 11.46 -16.37
CA ARG A 603 -25.30 11.93 -16.63
C ARG A 603 -25.23 13.09 -17.62
N LEU A 604 -25.00 12.74 -18.88
CA LEU A 604 -25.23 13.63 -20.02
C LEU A 604 -26.70 14.03 -20.01
N GLY A 605 -26.96 15.31 -19.72
CA GLY A 605 -28.29 15.90 -19.84
C GLY A 605 -28.75 15.78 -21.29
N ARG A 606 -29.78 14.96 -21.54
CA ARG A 606 -30.35 14.75 -22.88
C ARG A 606 -30.92 16.08 -23.38
N PRO A 607 -30.50 16.59 -24.56
CA PRO A 607 -31.15 17.77 -25.14
C PRO A 607 -32.62 17.43 -25.46
N PRO A 608 -33.57 18.38 -25.32
CA PRO A 608 -34.96 18.13 -25.67
C PRO A 608 -35.06 17.84 -27.16
N ALA A 609 -35.63 16.68 -27.49
CA ALA A 609 -35.75 16.22 -28.87
C ALA A 609 -36.75 17.10 -29.64
N ARG A 610 -36.30 17.70 -30.75
CA ARG A 610 -37.21 18.15 -31.80
C ARG A 610 -37.82 16.91 -32.46
N GLY A 611 -39.14 16.78 -32.40
CA GLY A 611 -39.89 15.71 -33.03
C GLY A 611 -41.37 16.09 -33.11
N GLY A 612 -41.76 16.72 -34.22
CA GLY A 612 -43.16 17.07 -34.46
C GLY A 612 -43.87 16.00 -35.28
N HIS A 613 -45.17 15.86 -35.04
CA HIS A 613 -46.10 15.40 -36.07
C HIS A 613 -47.38 16.26 -36.04
N PRO A 614 -48.02 16.46 -37.20
CA PRO A 614 -49.04 17.50 -37.37
C PRO A 614 -50.43 17.01 -36.94
N PRO A 615 -51.38 17.95 -36.81
CA PRO A 615 -52.72 17.70 -37.29
C PRO A 615 -53.08 18.63 -38.46
N HIS A 616 -53.93 18.08 -39.32
CA HIS A 616 -54.54 18.63 -40.53
C HIS A 616 -54.99 20.09 -40.41
N GLY A 617 -54.72 20.86 -41.48
CA GLY A 617 -55.03 22.28 -41.50
C GLY A 617 -56.50 22.60 -41.80
N VAL A 618 -56.93 23.75 -41.27
CA VAL A 618 -57.94 24.61 -41.89
C VAL A 618 -57.42 26.04 -41.84
N CYS A 619 -57.39 26.69 -42.99
CA CYS A 619 -57.37 28.15 -43.16
C CYS A 619 -58.67 28.51 -43.92
N PRO A 620 -59.15 29.78 -43.94
CA PRO A 620 -58.39 31.03 -43.74
C PRO A 620 -59.11 32.13 -42.91
N ARG A 621 -58.55 33.36 -42.94
CA ARG A 621 -59.06 34.69 -42.46
C ARG A 621 -58.91 34.98 -40.96
N ALA A 622 -58.64 36.23 -40.50
CA ALA A 622 -58.19 37.46 -41.18
C ALA A 622 -57.73 38.55 -40.17
N VAL A 623 -56.73 39.37 -40.57
CA VAL A 623 -56.58 40.86 -40.38
C VAL A 623 -56.56 41.51 -38.97
N ALA A 624 -55.71 42.54 -38.85
CA ALA A 624 -55.56 43.58 -37.80
C ALA A 624 -54.91 43.15 -36.45
N ALA A 625 -53.99 43.87 -35.78
CA ALA A 625 -53.46 45.26 -35.74
C ALA A 625 -53.86 46.06 -34.47
N GLY A 626 -52.91 46.83 -33.91
CA GLY A 626 -53.02 47.63 -32.68
C GLY A 626 -52.44 46.90 -31.44
N ALA A 627 -51.46 47.37 -30.65
CA ALA A 627 -50.96 48.68 -30.21
C ALA A 627 -51.46 49.10 -28.81
N HIS A 628 -50.52 49.67 -28.01
CA HIS A 628 -50.68 50.27 -26.67
C HIS A 628 -51.10 49.35 -25.49
N ALA A 629 -50.93 49.73 -24.22
CA ALA A 629 -49.84 50.46 -23.53
C ALA A 629 -50.14 50.49 -22.01
N ALA A 630 -49.07 50.59 -21.20
CA ALA A 630 -49.00 51.23 -19.88
C ALA A 630 -49.89 50.77 -18.68
N ASP A 631 -49.26 50.82 -17.50
CA ASP A 631 -49.83 51.16 -16.18
C ASP A 631 -50.94 50.29 -15.54
N ALA A 632 -51.10 50.23 -14.21
CA ALA A 632 -50.20 50.55 -13.09
C ALA A 632 -50.81 50.06 -11.75
N ARG A 633 -49.94 49.93 -10.72
CA ARG A 633 -50.23 50.02 -9.27
C ARG A 633 -51.08 48.89 -8.64
N ARG A 634 -50.59 48.33 -7.53
CA ARG A 634 -51.13 48.42 -6.13
C ARG A 634 -52.53 47.81 -5.99
N ASP A 635 -52.77 46.82 -5.14
CA ASP A 635 -52.49 46.80 -3.70
C ASP A 635 -52.16 45.36 -3.21
N SER A 636 -51.32 45.16 -2.19
CA SER A 636 -51.62 45.30 -0.75
C SER A 636 -52.77 44.41 -0.29
N ASP A 637 -52.49 43.18 0.16
CA ASP A 637 -53.10 42.71 1.40
C ASP A 637 -52.29 41.62 2.12
N ALA A 638 -52.44 41.57 3.45
CA ALA A 638 -51.73 40.66 4.33
C ALA A 638 -52.64 39.51 4.81
N GLY A 639 -52.32 38.28 4.43
CA GLY A 639 -53.11 37.09 4.80
C GLY A 639 -52.29 36.03 5.54
N ARG A 640 -52.35 36.00 6.88
CA ARG A 640 -51.83 34.88 7.67
C ARG A 640 -52.70 33.64 7.44
N MET A 641 -52.13 32.54 6.95
CA MET A 641 -52.67 31.20 7.25
C MET A 641 -51.54 30.20 7.49
N SER A 642 -51.43 29.80 8.76
CA SER A 642 -50.68 28.63 9.21
C SER A 642 -51.49 27.36 8.97
N VAL A 643 -50.97 26.40 8.21
CA VAL A 643 -51.45 25.01 8.23
C VAL A 643 -50.24 24.07 8.23
N GLN A 644 -50.11 23.30 9.31
CA GLN A 644 -49.26 22.11 9.34
C GLN A 644 -49.94 21.00 8.55
N TRP A 645 -49.18 20.18 7.81
CA TRP A 645 -49.47 18.74 7.73
C TRP A 645 -48.18 17.94 7.59
N ARG A 646 -48.18 16.74 8.18
CA ARG A 646 -47.04 15.81 8.23
C ARG A 646 -47.11 14.80 7.09
N SER A 647 -45.92 14.29 6.72
CA SER A 647 -45.64 12.89 6.33
C SER A 647 -46.64 12.13 5.44
N THR A 648 -46.19 11.85 4.22
CA THR A 648 -45.95 10.45 3.77
C THR A 648 -44.59 10.39 3.10
#